data_AF-A0A8H3N291-F1
#
_entry.id   AF-A0A8H3N291-F1
#
_cell.length_a   1.000
_cell.length_b   1.000
_cell.length_c   1.000
_cell.angle_alpha   90.00
_cell.angle_beta   90.00
_cell.angle_gamma   90.00
#
_symmetry.space_group_name_H-M   'P 1'
#
loop_
_entity.id
_entity.type
_entity.pdbx_description
1 polymer ?
#
loop_
_entity_poly.entity_id
_entity_poly.type
_entity_poly.pdbx_seq_one_letter_code
_entity_poly.pdbx_strand_id
1 'polypeptide(L)'
;MYLLTETAMGDSMHYEILSLEEVESLKKEYKFLSGRMDATKRKLALEIKLRDAAMSLSKLYSSKSPRASEEIDPPDSPKSHRSRRSIFGRNSAAGTLNQTDEELARSTRKCEDLSQEIWNLERRVQHINQRLLEHTAGVLQMTHKGLKKTPKNNVPHTPESLSSHNTRGSMDDFDDRSLYRTADHLDNLRHNGERGLGLGSTVSSQINPVDMEAIQSTERRLEDLSGRMREMILQSNPDNEVVPLPQLSDMGGPVSPMATVEAYLAYIESGLGMLRPHPTNASTTTRELDDNTQQRLDEINNHIQYILSQSGLPHSQAMPPPPDPSTDPLASQLSYLTAGLDSLQKRVESIMEQKSILKTQIQQQRELNSKSDAERDAHIADLVEQLSRARKDFELSERENERSRNELTMVMEQLEAARQELSDHQQRSVPEDNSGALATEKEARIRAEGEVSRLESHLRELQSERDSHAEELSALRSHSEGEIARLQSRIDELHHETDARAEEAAEARDRAEQQVFHLEQAIQQVRTEADARIKEVTDSHAQAESEVSRLQASMEQLRAEVESQLKEATDSRTQAEENAARLQNELTEMEGEVVRAQTELTMVKAELDGAYGTRAQRAAAVAANPAIQKEIDELNTRNIELAQELAALKAGKPVNGDLQQRAETLERELRETIDDYEAMTKSSIEFEKERERFEGIIDGLRDRCEQLETQLHEERINLMGTQAAMGREGTYETTSTMVLKNEFKKMMRDTRLENMKILKAEREERRRLENLVQSLKKEQPSVSGKPGSTSSVTAMG
;
A
#
# COMPACT_ATOMS: atom_id res chain seq x y z
N MET A 1 -24.03 -16.82 9.12
CA MET A 1 -23.78 -17.83 8.07
C MET A 1 -24.88 -17.88 7.02
N TYR A 2 -26.16 -18.08 7.38
CA TYR A 2 -27.26 -18.13 6.39
C TYR A 2 -27.39 -16.88 5.50
N LEU A 3 -27.24 -15.67 6.08
CA LEU A 3 -27.29 -14.43 5.32
C LEU A 3 -26.15 -14.32 4.29
N LEU A 4 -24.91 -14.64 4.69
CA LEU A 4 -23.74 -14.66 3.80
C LEU A 4 -23.91 -15.66 2.66
N THR A 5 -24.47 -16.84 2.94
CA THR A 5 -24.76 -17.81 1.89
C THR A 5 -25.88 -17.34 0.97
N GLU A 6 -26.91 -16.68 1.50
CA GLU A 6 -28.01 -16.14 0.68
C GLU A 6 -27.56 -14.97 -0.20
N THR A 7 -26.71 -14.09 0.30
CA THR A 7 -26.06 -13.02 -0.48
C THR A 7 -25.14 -13.60 -1.54
N ALA A 8 -24.24 -14.54 -1.19
CA ALA A 8 -23.37 -15.21 -2.16
C ALA A 8 -24.16 -16.00 -3.23
N MET A 9 -25.29 -16.58 -2.85
CA MET A 9 -26.22 -17.22 -3.78
C MET A 9 -26.89 -16.20 -4.71
N GLY A 10 -27.30 -15.04 -4.20
CA GLY A 10 -27.87 -13.94 -4.99
C GLY A 10 -26.87 -13.37 -5.99
N ASP A 11 -25.63 -13.16 -5.54
CA ASP A 11 -24.54 -12.61 -6.36
C ASP A 11 -24.12 -13.59 -7.47
N SER A 12 -24.08 -14.90 -7.16
CA SER A 12 -23.70 -15.94 -8.12
C SER A 12 -24.81 -16.34 -9.10
N MET A 13 -26.04 -15.84 -8.95
CA MET A 13 -27.15 -16.13 -9.88
C MET A 13 -26.88 -15.68 -11.32
N HIS A 14 -26.05 -14.65 -11.49
CA HIS A 14 -25.83 -13.98 -12.79
C HIS A 14 -24.49 -14.35 -13.43
N TYR A 15 -23.72 -15.27 -12.85
CA TYR A 15 -22.43 -15.66 -13.40
C TYR A 15 -22.57 -16.56 -14.64
N GLU A 16 -21.74 -16.28 -15.65
CA GLU A 16 -21.71 -17.00 -16.92
C GLU A 16 -21.19 -18.42 -16.73
N ILE A 17 -21.97 -19.41 -17.18
CA ILE A 17 -21.56 -20.81 -17.18
C ILE A 17 -20.98 -21.14 -18.55
N LEU A 18 -19.66 -21.11 -18.60
CA LEU A 18 -18.82 -21.48 -19.73
C LEU A 18 -18.97 -22.97 -20.09
N SER A 19 -18.79 -23.28 -21.37
CA SER A 19 -18.73 -24.67 -21.84
C SER A 19 -17.45 -25.39 -21.40
N LEU A 20 -17.46 -26.73 -21.40
CA LEU A 20 -16.30 -27.54 -21.02
C LEU A 20 -15.05 -27.19 -21.86
N GLU A 21 -15.22 -26.96 -23.17
CA GLU A 21 -14.14 -26.59 -24.09
C GLU A 21 -13.56 -25.21 -23.78
N GLU A 22 -14.41 -24.24 -23.45
CA GLU A 22 -13.99 -22.90 -23.03
C GLU A 22 -13.27 -22.93 -21.68
N VAL A 23 -13.74 -23.72 -20.72
CA VAL A 23 -13.05 -23.89 -19.43
C VAL A 23 -11.69 -24.55 -19.60
N GLU A 24 -11.58 -25.58 -20.45
CA GLU A 24 -10.30 -26.23 -20.71
C GLU A 24 -9.32 -25.30 -21.45
N SER A 25 -9.79 -24.53 -22.42
CA SER A 25 -8.97 -23.54 -23.12
C SER A 25 -8.51 -22.41 -22.20
N LEU A 26 -9.38 -21.87 -21.34
CA LEU A 26 -9.03 -20.88 -20.31
C LEU A 26 -8.05 -21.44 -19.27
N LYS A 27 -8.18 -22.70 -18.86
CA LYS A 27 -7.20 -23.36 -17.98
C LYS A 27 -5.83 -23.52 -18.65
N LYS A 28 -5.79 -23.84 -19.95
CA LYS A 28 -4.55 -23.92 -20.74
C LYS A 28 -3.91 -22.53 -20.89
N GLU A 29 -4.70 -21.50 -21.21
CA GLU A 29 -4.25 -20.11 -21.30
C GLU A 29 -3.73 -19.61 -19.95
N TYR A 30 -4.43 -19.90 -18.84
CA TYR A 30 -3.99 -19.57 -17.49
C TYR A 30 -2.63 -20.18 -17.17
N LYS A 31 -2.43 -21.49 -17.41
CA LYS A 31 -1.14 -22.16 -17.16
C LYS A 31 -0.02 -21.55 -18.01
N PHE A 32 -0.30 -21.26 -19.28
CA PHE A 32 0.66 -20.64 -20.19
C PHE A 32 1.05 -19.23 -19.74
N LEU A 33 0.06 -18.38 -19.45
CA LEU A 33 0.28 -17.00 -19.02
C LEU A 33 0.91 -16.91 -17.63
N SER A 34 0.53 -17.79 -16.70
CA SER A 34 1.19 -17.91 -15.39
C SER A 34 2.65 -18.28 -15.54
N GLY A 35 2.97 -19.29 -16.37
CA GLY A 35 4.36 -19.66 -16.65
C GLY A 35 5.16 -18.53 -17.31
N ARG A 36 4.54 -17.76 -18.22
CA ARG A 36 5.15 -16.57 -18.84
C ARG A 36 5.37 -15.46 -17.82
N MET A 37 4.40 -15.20 -16.95
CA MET A 37 4.48 -14.23 -15.85
C MET A 37 5.61 -14.59 -14.88
N ASP A 38 5.75 -15.86 -14.48
CA ASP A 38 6.83 -16.27 -13.58
C ASP A 38 8.21 -16.20 -14.26
N ALA A 39 8.26 -16.41 -15.58
CA ALA A 39 9.48 -16.21 -16.36
C ALA A 39 9.86 -14.73 -16.48
N THR A 40 8.90 -13.83 -16.72
CA THR A 40 9.16 -12.37 -16.77
C THR A 40 9.50 -11.81 -15.40
N LYS A 41 8.86 -12.28 -14.31
CA LYS A 41 9.24 -11.95 -12.92
C LYS A 41 10.69 -12.34 -12.62
N ARG A 42 11.12 -13.55 -13.03
CA ARG A 42 12.53 -13.97 -12.89
C ARG A 42 13.48 -13.10 -13.72
N LYS A 43 13.10 -12.72 -14.95
CA LYS A 43 13.87 -11.80 -15.78
C LYS A 43 13.99 -10.42 -15.14
N LEU A 44 12.91 -9.88 -14.58
CA LEU A 44 12.91 -8.61 -13.86
C LEU A 44 13.83 -8.68 -12.64
N ALA A 45 13.78 -9.75 -11.85
CA ALA A 45 14.67 -9.92 -10.70
C ALA A 45 16.16 -9.93 -11.10
N LEU A 46 16.50 -10.54 -12.25
CA LEU A 46 17.86 -10.49 -12.79
C LEU A 46 18.22 -9.09 -13.29
N GLU A 47 17.30 -8.40 -13.97
CA GLU A 47 17.54 -7.05 -14.48
C GLU A 47 17.65 -6.01 -13.37
N ILE A 48 16.89 -6.14 -12.29
CA ILE A 48 17.02 -5.32 -11.07
C ILE A 48 18.42 -5.47 -10.48
N LYS A 49 18.94 -6.70 -10.38
CA LYS A 49 20.31 -6.95 -9.91
C LYS A 49 21.35 -6.34 -10.84
N LEU A 50 21.13 -6.38 -12.16
CA LEU A 50 22.02 -5.73 -13.14
C LEU A 50 21.97 -4.20 -13.03
N ARG A 51 20.78 -3.63 -12.80
CA ARG A 51 20.60 -2.21 -12.54
C ARG A 51 21.32 -1.79 -11.26
N ASP A 52 21.18 -2.53 -10.17
CA ASP A 52 21.83 -2.23 -8.90
C ASP A 52 23.36 -2.39 -9.00
N ALA A 53 23.85 -3.38 -9.77
CA ALA A 53 25.26 -3.51 -10.10
C ALA A 53 25.77 -2.32 -10.93
N ALA A 54 25.02 -1.89 -11.96
CA ALA A 54 25.35 -0.71 -12.78
C ALA A 54 25.33 0.59 -11.94
N MET A 55 24.39 0.73 -10.99
CA MET A 55 24.35 1.83 -10.03
C MET A 55 25.59 1.85 -9.13
N SER A 56 26.03 0.67 -8.65
CA SER A 56 27.24 0.57 -7.83
C SER A 56 28.50 0.95 -8.63
N LEU A 57 28.57 0.57 -9.91
CA LEU A 57 29.66 0.97 -10.81
C LEU A 57 29.64 2.48 -11.07
N SER A 58 28.49 3.06 -11.41
CA SER A 58 28.32 4.50 -11.60
C SER A 58 28.76 5.29 -10.34
N LYS A 59 28.40 4.82 -9.14
CA LYS A 59 28.83 5.45 -7.87
C LYS A 59 30.33 5.34 -7.61
N LEU A 60 30.97 4.24 -8.01
CA LEU A 60 32.43 4.07 -7.91
C LEU A 60 33.18 4.98 -8.89
N TYR A 61 32.62 5.23 -10.08
CA TYR A 61 33.21 6.17 -11.04
C TYR A 61 32.91 7.64 -10.70
N SER A 62 31.78 7.95 -10.06
CA SER A 62 31.42 9.31 -9.66
C SER A 62 32.09 9.79 -8.36
N SER A 63 32.40 8.88 -7.43
CA SER A 63 33.05 9.21 -6.13
C SER A 63 34.52 9.61 -6.21
N LYS A 64 35.16 9.60 -7.39
CA LYS A 64 36.59 9.93 -7.56
C LYS A 64 36.87 11.43 -7.78
N SER A 65 35.96 12.34 -7.41
CA SER A 65 36.20 13.78 -7.46
C SER A 65 35.62 14.55 -6.28
N PRO A 66 36.40 14.71 -5.20
CA PRO A 66 36.40 15.98 -4.48
C PRO A 66 37.83 16.37 -4.03
N ARG A 67 38.48 17.24 -4.81
CA ARG A 67 39.63 18.01 -4.32
C ARG A 67 39.74 19.31 -5.10
N ALA A 68 38.94 20.29 -4.72
CA ALA A 68 39.15 21.70 -5.03
C ALA A 68 39.04 22.44 -3.70
N SER A 69 40.21 22.79 -3.18
CA SER A 69 40.48 23.53 -1.96
C SER A 69 39.99 24.97 -2.05
N GLU A 70 39.40 25.44 -0.94
CA GLU A 70 39.23 26.84 -0.58
C GLU A 70 40.56 27.61 -0.72
N GLU A 71 40.54 28.77 -1.39
CA GLU A 71 41.36 29.94 -1.04
C GLU A 71 40.89 31.19 -1.81
N ILE A 72 40.22 32.09 -1.06
CA ILE A 72 40.44 33.55 -0.96
C ILE A 72 40.91 34.30 -2.22
N ASP A 73 40.03 35.14 -2.78
CA ASP A 73 40.35 36.29 -3.66
C ASP A 73 40.79 37.52 -2.82
N PRO A 74 41.67 38.43 -3.29
CA PRO A 74 41.20 39.61 -4.06
C PRO A 74 42.26 40.17 -5.08
N PRO A 75 42.17 41.40 -5.65
CA PRO A 75 41.86 41.60 -7.07
C PRO A 75 42.91 42.44 -7.85
N ASP A 76 43.27 42.08 -9.09
CA ASP A 76 43.59 43.08 -10.13
C ASP A 76 43.76 42.50 -11.54
N SER A 77 43.36 43.30 -12.53
CA SER A 77 43.40 43.05 -13.98
C SER A 77 44.83 43.23 -14.58
N PRO A 78 45.08 43.09 -15.91
CA PRO A 78 44.72 42.04 -16.88
C PRO A 78 45.92 41.59 -17.77
N LYS A 79 45.65 40.62 -18.68
CA LYS A 79 46.36 40.30 -19.95
C LYS A 79 47.63 39.40 -19.96
N SER A 80 47.39 38.23 -20.56
CA SER A 80 48.12 37.65 -21.71
C SER A 80 49.27 36.66 -21.51
N HIS A 81 49.09 35.55 -22.23
CA HIS A 81 50.06 34.64 -22.85
C HIS A 81 50.86 33.62 -22.00
N ARG A 82 50.61 32.36 -22.41
CA ARG A 82 51.51 31.19 -22.46
C ARG A 82 51.73 30.43 -21.16
N SER A 83 51.04 29.29 -21.04
CA SER A 83 51.71 28.06 -20.58
C SER A 83 51.05 26.79 -21.15
N ARG A 84 51.84 26.12 -22.00
CA ARG A 84 52.08 24.67 -22.10
C ARG A 84 50.92 23.69 -21.84
N ARG A 85 50.44 23.16 -22.97
CA ARG A 85 49.87 21.82 -23.18
C ARG A 85 50.67 20.74 -22.42
N SER A 86 50.02 20.09 -21.46
CA SER A 86 50.32 18.72 -21.02
C SER A 86 49.31 17.80 -21.73
N ILE A 87 49.80 16.94 -22.63
CA ILE A 87 49.00 16.04 -23.48
C ILE A 87 49.15 14.61 -22.99
N PHE A 88 48.85 14.32 -21.72
CA PHE A 88 48.66 12.92 -21.30
C PHE A 88 47.65 12.81 -20.15
N GLY A 89 46.52 12.16 -20.45
CA GLY A 89 45.72 11.40 -19.47
C GLY A 89 44.67 12.17 -18.67
N ARG A 90 43.49 12.45 -19.25
CA ARG A 90 42.25 12.67 -18.46
C ARG A 90 40.92 12.35 -19.15
N ASN A 91 40.90 12.19 -20.49
CA ASN A 91 39.64 11.95 -21.23
C ASN A 91 39.10 10.51 -21.17
N SER A 92 39.89 9.53 -20.71
CA SER A 92 39.42 8.12 -20.65
C SER A 92 38.42 7.86 -19.51
N ALA A 93 38.52 8.60 -18.39
CA ALA A 93 37.66 8.38 -17.23
C ALA A 93 36.25 8.99 -17.39
N ALA A 94 36.12 10.08 -18.15
CA ALA A 94 34.83 10.69 -18.48
C ALA A 94 34.05 9.83 -19.49
N GLY A 95 34.73 9.21 -20.45
CA GLY A 95 34.10 8.27 -21.39
C GLY A 95 33.57 7.00 -20.72
N THR A 96 34.30 6.46 -19.74
CA THR A 96 33.86 5.28 -18.98
C THR A 96 32.70 5.59 -18.04
N LEU A 97 32.66 6.79 -17.44
CA LEU A 97 31.55 7.22 -16.58
C LEU A 97 30.25 7.37 -17.39
N ASN A 98 30.32 8.03 -18.55
CA ASN A 98 29.16 8.17 -19.44
C ASN A 98 28.67 6.80 -19.94
N GLN A 99 29.58 5.86 -20.20
CA GLN A 99 29.20 4.50 -20.57
C GLN A 99 28.48 3.76 -19.43
N THR A 100 28.94 3.88 -18.18
CA THR A 100 28.26 3.27 -17.03
C THR A 100 26.89 3.89 -16.75
N ASP A 101 26.75 5.21 -16.96
CA ASP A 101 25.48 5.90 -16.81
C ASP A 101 24.49 5.55 -17.94
N GLU A 102 24.98 5.34 -19.17
CA GLU A 102 24.18 4.81 -20.27
C GLU A 102 23.73 3.36 -20.04
N GLU A 103 24.62 2.51 -19.53
CA GLU A 103 24.30 1.11 -19.18
C GLU A 103 23.26 1.05 -18.04
N LEU A 104 23.39 1.94 -17.05
CA LEU A 104 22.40 2.12 -16.00
C LEU A 104 21.04 2.54 -16.58
N ALA A 105 21.00 3.56 -17.44
CA ALA A 105 19.78 4.05 -18.06
C ALA A 105 19.10 3.01 -18.98
N ARG A 106 19.87 2.11 -19.60
CA ARG A 106 19.32 0.98 -20.38
C ARG A 106 18.71 -0.08 -19.46
N SER A 107 19.38 -0.39 -18.35
CA SER A 107 18.89 -1.39 -17.40
C SER A 107 17.65 -0.89 -16.64
N THR A 108 17.57 0.41 -16.32
CA THR A 108 16.36 1.02 -15.72
C THR A 108 15.16 0.92 -16.66
N ARG A 109 15.30 1.34 -17.92
CA ARG A 109 14.23 1.22 -18.94
C ARG A 109 13.78 -0.21 -19.12
N LYS A 110 14.71 -1.17 -19.15
CA LYS A 110 14.39 -2.59 -19.28
C LYS A 110 13.68 -3.16 -18.04
N CYS A 111 13.98 -2.66 -16.84
CA CYS A 111 13.21 -2.97 -15.63
C CYS A 111 11.78 -2.42 -15.73
N GLU A 112 11.63 -1.19 -16.21
CA GLU A 112 10.32 -0.55 -16.43
C GLU A 112 9.49 -1.34 -17.46
N ASP A 113 10.07 -1.69 -18.61
CA ASP A 113 9.40 -2.48 -19.65
C ASP A 113 8.95 -3.86 -19.12
N LEU A 114 9.83 -4.56 -18.38
CA LEU A 114 9.50 -5.85 -17.76
C LEU A 114 8.41 -5.71 -16.69
N SER A 115 8.39 -4.60 -15.94
CA SER A 115 7.34 -4.33 -14.95
C SER A 115 5.97 -4.08 -15.60
N GLN A 116 5.94 -3.36 -16.73
CA GLN A 116 4.73 -3.15 -17.51
C GLN A 116 4.23 -4.46 -18.14
N GLU A 117 5.13 -5.31 -18.64
CA GLU A 117 4.76 -6.64 -19.14
C GLU A 117 4.16 -7.51 -18.02
N ILE A 118 4.75 -7.51 -16.82
CA ILE A 118 4.21 -8.23 -15.66
C ILE A 118 2.82 -7.72 -15.30
N TRP A 119 2.61 -6.41 -15.27
CA TRP A 119 1.30 -5.82 -14.97
C TRP A 119 0.22 -6.25 -15.98
N ASN A 120 0.56 -6.21 -17.27
CA ASN A 120 -0.35 -6.67 -18.34
C ASN A 120 -0.65 -8.18 -18.24
N LEU A 121 0.36 -8.99 -17.94
CA LEU A 121 0.22 -10.43 -17.73
C LEU A 121 -0.64 -10.75 -16.51
N GLU A 122 -0.40 -10.07 -15.40
CA GLU A 122 -1.13 -10.23 -14.16
C GLU A 122 -2.60 -9.88 -14.33
N ARG A 123 -2.91 -8.75 -14.99
CA ARG A 123 -4.29 -8.37 -15.30
C ARG A 123 -5.00 -9.42 -16.15
N ARG A 124 -4.30 -10.01 -17.13
CA ARG A 124 -4.86 -11.07 -17.98
C ARG A 124 -5.08 -12.38 -17.20
N VAL A 125 -4.14 -12.75 -16.33
CA VAL A 125 -4.25 -13.93 -15.46
C VAL A 125 -5.40 -13.77 -14.46
N GLN A 126 -5.53 -12.60 -13.83
CA GLN A 126 -6.63 -12.26 -12.92
C GLN A 126 -7.97 -12.33 -13.64
N HIS A 127 -8.08 -11.79 -14.85
CA HIS A 127 -9.30 -11.86 -15.64
C HIS A 127 -9.70 -13.30 -15.99
N ILE A 128 -8.75 -14.14 -16.41
CA ILE A 128 -9.03 -15.55 -16.69
C ILE A 128 -9.43 -16.29 -15.42
N ASN A 129 -8.75 -16.04 -14.30
CA ASN A 129 -9.08 -16.65 -13.02
C ASN A 129 -10.47 -16.22 -12.52
N GLN A 130 -10.81 -14.94 -12.67
CA GLN A 130 -12.14 -14.41 -12.37
C GLN A 130 -13.21 -15.15 -13.18
N ARG A 131 -13.05 -15.28 -14.50
CA ARG A 131 -14.00 -16.04 -15.34
C ARG A 131 -14.09 -17.51 -14.92
N LEU A 132 -12.97 -18.11 -14.53
CA LEU A 132 -12.96 -19.49 -14.04
C LEU A 132 -13.72 -19.62 -12.72
N LEU A 133 -13.53 -18.67 -11.80
CA LEU A 133 -14.18 -18.61 -10.50
C LEU A 133 -15.68 -18.33 -10.62
N GLU A 134 -16.07 -17.38 -11.47
CA GLU A 134 -17.47 -17.09 -11.82
C GLU A 134 -18.16 -18.35 -12.36
N HIS A 135 -17.51 -19.08 -13.28
CA HIS A 135 -18.01 -20.38 -13.74
C HIS A 135 -18.13 -21.38 -12.59
N THR A 136 -17.11 -21.53 -11.73
CA THR A 136 -17.19 -22.47 -10.59
C THR A 136 -18.29 -22.10 -9.59
N ALA A 137 -18.49 -20.80 -9.32
CA ALA A 137 -19.53 -20.30 -8.45
C ALA A 137 -20.92 -20.48 -9.06
N GLY A 138 -21.08 -20.25 -10.37
CA GLY A 138 -22.30 -20.52 -11.11
C GLY A 138 -22.69 -22.01 -11.11
N VAL A 139 -21.71 -22.90 -11.31
CA VAL A 139 -21.91 -24.36 -11.22
C VAL A 139 -22.26 -24.78 -9.78
N LEU A 140 -21.56 -24.27 -8.77
CA LEU A 140 -21.86 -24.55 -7.36
C LEU A 140 -23.27 -24.06 -6.99
N GLN A 141 -23.69 -22.90 -7.47
CA GLN A 141 -25.03 -22.38 -7.26
C GLN A 141 -26.12 -23.25 -7.91
N MET A 142 -25.87 -23.74 -9.13
CA MET A 142 -26.77 -24.70 -9.78
C MET A 142 -26.89 -26.01 -8.99
N THR A 143 -25.78 -26.52 -8.45
CA THR A 143 -25.79 -27.78 -7.66
C THR A 143 -26.43 -27.62 -6.27
N HIS A 144 -26.32 -26.46 -5.63
CA HIS A 144 -26.98 -26.19 -4.35
C HIS A 144 -28.52 -26.10 -4.49
N LYS A 145 -29.03 -25.65 -5.66
CA LYS A 145 -30.46 -25.72 -6.01
C LYS A 145 -30.92 -27.17 -6.28
N GLY A 146 -30.03 -28.03 -6.76
CA GLY A 146 -30.27 -29.45 -7.03
C GLY A 146 -30.29 -30.38 -5.81
N LEU A 147 -29.79 -29.94 -4.64
CA LEU A 147 -29.75 -30.77 -3.43
C LEU A 147 -30.97 -30.61 -2.51
N LYS A 148 -31.86 -29.64 -2.77
CA LYS A 148 -33.08 -29.43 -1.95
C LYS A 148 -34.37 -29.98 -2.55
N LYS A 149 -34.36 -30.54 -3.77
CA LYS A 149 -35.55 -31.17 -4.36
C LYS A 149 -35.18 -32.27 -5.38
N THR A 150 -35.18 -33.53 -4.96
CA THR A 150 -35.68 -34.62 -5.81
C THR A 150 -36.54 -35.60 -4.99
N PRO A 151 -37.76 -35.91 -5.46
CA PRO A 151 -38.68 -36.86 -4.84
C PRO A 151 -38.23 -38.31 -5.07
N LYS A 152 -38.66 -39.19 -4.18
CA LYS A 152 -38.49 -40.65 -4.26
C LYS A 152 -39.11 -41.23 -5.54
N ASN A 153 -38.46 -42.29 -6.06
CA ASN A 153 -38.90 -43.31 -7.02
C ASN A 153 -38.86 -43.02 -8.54
N ASN A 154 -37.81 -43.50 -9.21
CA ASN A 154 -37.85 -44.72 -10.05
C ASN A 154 -36.63 -44.78 -10.99
N VAL A 155 -35.71 -45.73 -10.76
CA VAL A 155 -34.83 -46.28 -11.81
C VAL A 155 -34.71 -47.79 -11.58
N PRO A 156 -35.00 -48.64 -12.58
CA PRO A 156 -34.54 -50.01 -12.60
C PRO A 156 -33.26 -50.16 -13.45
N HIS A 157 -32.35 -51.02 -12.98
CA HIS A 157 -31.19 -51.66 -13.64
C HIS A 157 -29.84 -50.89 -13.70
N THR A 158 -28.98 -51.17 -12.72
CA THR A 158 -27.61 -51.78 -12.81
C THR A 158 -26.84 -51.79 -14.15
N PRO A 159 -25.50 -52.05 -14.18
CA PRO A 159 -24.40 -51.79 -13.22
C PRO A 159 -23.08 -51.32 -13.91
N GLU A 160 -22.24 -50.49 -13.27
CA GLU A 160 -20.78 -50.63 -13.41
C GLU A 160 -20.03 -49.86 -12.31
N SER A 161 -19.63 -50.58 -11.28
CA SER A 161 -18.45 -50.25 -10.48
C SER A 161 -17.30 -51.07 -11.06
N LEU A 162 -16.28 -50.40 -11.58
CA LEU A 162 -14.95 -50.97 -11.70
C LEU A 162 -13.90 -49.91 -11.33
N SER A 163 -13.07 -50.32 -10.37
CA SER A 163 -11.66 -49.93 -10.22
C SER A 163 -11.39 -48.63 -9.47
N SER A 164 -11.15 -48.70 -8.15
CA SER A 164 -9.85 -49.07 -7.55
C SER A 164 -8.85 -47.90 -7.60
N HIS A 165 -8.46 -47.36 -6.45
CA HIS A 165 -7.32 -47.88 -5.67
C HIS A 165 -6.96 -46.91 -4.53
N ASN A 166 -6.92 -47.43 -3.30
CA ASN A 166 -5.91 -47.19 -2.25
C ASN A 166 -5.65 -45.75 -1.74
N THR A 167 -5.39 -45.46 -0.45
CA THR A 167 -5.00 -46.29 0.70
C THR A 167 -5.02 -45.39 1.96
N ARG A 168 -5.54 -45.94 3.06
CA ARG A 168 -4.88 -46.00 4.39
C ARG A 168 -4.63 -44.69 5.17
N GLY A 169 -5.54 -44.43 6.10
CA GLY A 169 -5.19 -44.21 7.51
C GLY A 169 -5.20 -42.78 8.04
N SER A 170 -6.31 -42.36 8.65
CA SER A 170 -6.24 -41.70 9.96
C SER A 170 -7.56 -41.86 10.71
N MET A 171 -7.38 -42.27 11.96
CA MET A 171 -8.33 -42.51 13.02
C MET A 171 -8.72 -41.15 13.63
N ASP A 172 -9.97 -40.72 13.48
CA ASP A 172 -10.77 -40.02 14.49
C ASP A 172 -12.21 -39.86 13.97
N ASP A 173 -13.11 -40.69 14.51
CA ASP A 173 -14.52 -40.78 14.14
C ASP A 173 -15.30 -39.89 15.11
N PHE A 174 -15.50 -38.63 14.72
CA PHE A 174 -16.32 -37.65 15.46
C PHE A 174 -17.65 -37.46 14.73
N ASP A 175 -18.72 -38.04 15.28
CA ASP A 175 -20.06 -38.10 14.69
C ASP A 175 -20.82 -36.76 14.92
N ASP A 176 -20.71 -35.83 13.97
CA ASP A 176 -21.37 -34.51 13.97
C ASP A 176 -22.91 -34.55 13.78
N ARG A 177 -23.55 -35.70 13.98
CA ARG A 177 -25.02 -35.87 13.89
C ARG A 177 -25.78 -35.51 15.17
N SER A 178 -25.08 -35.13 16.23
CA SER A 178 -25.70 -34.86 17.54
C SER A 178 -25.88 -33.37 17.87
N LEU A 179 -25.52 -32.44 16.98
CA LEU A 179 -25.50 -30.99 17.29
C LEU A 179 -26.65 -30.17 16.71
N TYR A 180 -27.64 -30.78 16.06
CA TYR A 180 -28.90 -30.13 15.71
C TYR A 180 -30.10 -30.89 16.27
N ARG A 181 -30.39 -30.64 17.55
CA ARG A 181 -31.66 -30.98 18.18
C ARG A 181 -32.46 -29.69 18.35
N THR A 182 -33.22 -29.32 17.32
CA THR A 182 -34.12 -28.16 17.33
C THR A 182 -35.53 -28.58 17.70
N ALA A 183 -35.98 -28.11 18.87
CA ALA A 183 -37.29 -27.54 19.20
C ALA A 183 -38.63 -28.07 18.62
N ASP A 184 -38.76 -29.36 18.25
CA ASP A 184 -40.05 -29.94 17.80
C ASP A 184 -40.63 -31.03 18.74
N HIS A 185 -40.41 -30.91 20.06
CA HIS A 185 -40.99 -31.81 21.06
C HIS A 185 -41.75 -31.09 22.18
N LEU A 186 -42.72 -30.23 21.81
CA LEU A 186 -43.69 -29.69 22.77
C LEU A 186 -45.14 -29.64 22.26
N ASP A 187 -45.50 -30.42 21.23
CA ASP A 187 -46.87 -30.41 20.68
C ASP A 187 -47.61 -31.76 20.79
N ASN A 188 -47.29 -32.53 21.83
CA ASN A 188 -48.00 -33.77 22.19
C ASN A 188 -48.85 -33.63 23.46
N LEU A 189 -49.51 -32.48 23.64
CA LEU A 189 -50.60 -32.33 24.62
C LEU A 189 -51.73 -31.43 24.08
N ARG A 190 -52.38 -31.84 23.00
CA ARG A 190 -53.84 -31.64 22.89
C ARG A 190 -54.46 -32.61 21.90
N HIS A 191 -54.93 -33.71 22.45
CA HIS A 191 -55.95 -34.56 21.85
C HIS A 191 -57.28 -33.80 21.71
N ASN A 192 -57.98 -34.15 20.63
CA ASN A 192 -59.43 -34.14 20.39
C ASN A 192 -60.10 -32.99 19.63
N GLY A 193 -60.70 -33.40 18.51
CA GLY A 193 -61.80 -32.77 17.78
C GLY A 193 -61.36 -31.75 16.74
N GLU A 194 -61.80 -31.73 15.49
CA GLU A 194 -62.57 -32.61 14.63
C GLU A 194 -62.52 -31.94 13.22
N ARG A 195 -62.90 -32.67 12.17
CA ARG A 195 -62.83 -32.23 10.76
C ARG A 195 -63.88 -31.16 10.43
N GLY A 196 -63.66 -30.38 9.36
CA GLY A 196 -64.78 -29.95 8.50
C GLY A 196 -64.64 -28.59 7.80
N LEU A 197 -64.58 -28.63 6.47
CA LEU A 197 -64.82 -27.52 5.55
C LEU A 197 -66.27 -26.98 5.67
N GLY A 198 -66.52 -25.69 5.41
CA GLY A 198 -67.87 -25.23 5.03
C GLY A 198 -68.24 -23.77 5.29
N LEU A 199 -68.13 -22.95 4.23
CA LEU A 199 -68.97 -21.82 3.80
C LEU A 199 -70.26 -21.49 4.60
N GLY A 200 -70.57 -20.19 4.81
CA GLY A 200 -71.96 -19.71 4.91
C GLY A 200 -72.27 -18.57 5.87
N SER A 201 -72.64 -17.42 5.31
CA SER A 201 -73.20 -16.19 5.90
C SER A 201 -74.51 -16.39 6.70
N THR A 202 -74.73 -15.64 7.79
CA THR A 202 -75.83 -14.61 7.93
C THR A 202 -76.00 -14.07 9.37
N VAL A 203 -76.40 -12.79 9.38
CA VAL A 203 -76.71 -11.80 10.43
C VAL A 203 -77.63 -12.28 11.59
N SER A 204 -77.28 -11.96 12.85
CA SER A 204 -78.05 -11.04 13.73
C SER A 204 -77.48 -10.94 15.16
N SER A 205 -77.25 -9.71 15.57
CA SER A 205 -77.18 -9.16 16.94
C SER A 205 -77.45 -10.10 18.13
N GLN A 206 -76.37 -10.50 18.81
CA GLN A 206 -76.28 -10.65 20.27
C GLN A 206 -74.82 -10.37 20.65
N ILE A 207 -74.56 -9.26 21.36
CA ILE A 207 -73.24 -8.98 21.91
C ILE A 207 -73.00 -10.03 23.01
N ASN A 208 -72.08 -10.95 22.75
CA ASN A 208 -71.66 -11.94 23.73
C ASN A 208 -70.90 -11.24 24.87
N PRO A 209 -71.09 -11.62 26.15
CA PRO A 209 -70.36 -11.04 27.27
C PRO A 209 -68.84 -11.24 27.17
N VAL A 210 -68.40 -12.20 26.36
CA VAL A 210 -66.99 -12.47 26.05
C VAL A 210 -66.38 -11.37 25.17
N ASP A 211 -67.16 -10.72 24.29
CA ASP A 211 -66.67 -9.58 23.48
C ASP A 211 -66.47 -8.33 24.32
N MET A 212 -67.31 -8.10 25.35
CA MET A 212 -67.11 -6.99 26.29
C MET A 212 -65.85 -7.16 27.14
N GLU A 213 -65.56 -8.39 27.58
CA GLU A 213 -64.33 -8.68 28.31
C GLU A 213 -63.09 -8.54 27.42
N ALA A 214 -63.17 -8.96 26.15
CA ALA A 214 -62.13 -8.72 25.16
C ALA A 214 -61.91 -7.21 24.94
N ILE A 215 -62.97 -6.43 24.76
CA ILE A 215 -62.89 -4.97 24.55
C ILE A 215 -62.33 -4.26 25.80
N GLN A 216 -62.73 -4.66 27.00
CA GLN A 216 -62.16 -4.14 28.25
C GLN A 216 -60.68 -4.54 28.43
N SER A 217 -60.28 -5.73 27.96
CA SER A 217 -58.88 -6.14 27.97
C SER A 217 -58.04 -5.33 26.97
N THR A 218 -58.62 -4.96 25.82
CA THR A 218 -57.97 -4.06 24.86
C THR A 218 -57.91 -2.63 25.38
N GLU A 219 -58.93 -2.17 26.10
CA GLU A 219 -58.95 -0.87 26.77
C GLU A 219 -57.84 -0.78 27.83
N ARG A 220 -57.74 -1.77 28.73
CA ARG A 220 -56.65 -1.82 29.74
C ARG A 220 -55.26 -1.92 29.11
N ARG A 221 -55.11 -2.65 28.00
CA ARG A 221 -53.83 -2.73 27.28
C ARG A 221 -53.47 -1.43 26.59
N LEU A 222 -54.46 -0.71 26.03
CA LEU A 222 -54.26 0.60 25.42
C LEU A 222 -53.99 1.68 26.47
N GLU A 223 -54.56 1.56 27.67
CA GLU A 223 -54.25 2.39 28.83
C GLU A 223 -52.80 2.17 29.30
N ASP A 224 -52.35 0.92 29.46
CA ASP A 224 -50.96 0.60 29.81
C ASP A 224 -49.97 1.05 28.71
N LEU A 225 -50.34 0.87 27.43
CA LEU A 225 -49.52 1.30 26.30
C LEU A 225 -49.42 2.83 26.19
N SER A 226 -50.54 3.54 26.37
CA SER A 226 -50.56 5.01 26.39
C SER A 226 -49.80 5.59 27.58
N GLY A 227 -49.86 4.93 28.74
CA GLY A 227 -49.04 5.24 29.92
C GLY A 227 -47.53 5.08 29.65
N ARG A 228 -47.12 3.96 29.06
CA ARG A 228 -45.71 3.73 28.67
C ARG A 228 -45.22 4.69 27.59
N MET A 229 -46.07 5.04 26.62
CA MET A 229 -45.72 6.02 25.60
C MET A 229 -45.53 7.41 26.22
N ARG A 230 -46.39 7.82 27.16
CA ARG A 230 -46.21 9.07 27.91
C ARG A 230 -44.90 9.07 28.70
N GLU A 231 -44.55 7.96 29.34
CA GLU A 231 -43.27 7.81 30.04
C GLU A 231 -42.09 7.94 29.07
N MET A 232 -42.17 7.32 27.89
CA MET A 232 -41.15 7.42 26.85
C MET A 232 -41.00 8.85 26.30
N ILE A 233 -42.11 9.58 26.13
CA ILE A 233 -42.12 11.00 25.72
C ILE A 233 -41.45 11.87 26.79
N LEU A 234 -41.76 11.67 28.07
CA LEU A 234 -41.13 12.40 29.18
C LEU A 234 -39.63 12.08 29.31
N GLN A 235 -39.22 10.84 29.04
CA GLN A 235 -37.81 10.44 29.04
C GLN A 235 -37.03 11.07 27.88
N SER A 236 -37.66 11.27 26.73
CA SER A 236 -37.00 11.83 25.53
C SER A 236 -37.09 13.36 25.43
N ASN A 237 -38.04 14.02 26.10
CA ASN A 237 -38.14 15.48 26.20
C ASN A 237 -38.77 15.92 27.55
N PRO A 238 -37.98 16.36 28.54
CA PRO A 238 -38.47 16.69 29.88
C PRO A 238 -39.22 18.03 30.00
N ASP A 239 -39.08 18.94 29.03
CA ASP A 239 -39.58 20.33 29.13
C ASP A 239 -40.97 20.57 28.51
N ASN A 240 -41.63 19.55 27.96
CA ASN A 240 -42.88 19.72 27.24
C ASN A 240 -44.11 19.44 28.14
N GLU A 241 -45.08 20.36 28.21
CA GLU A 241 -46.33 20.18 28.96
C GLU A 241 -47.20 19.07 28.31
N VAL A 242 -47.18 17.88 28.90
CA VAL A 242 -47.91 16.71 28.37
C VAL A 242 -49.41 16.82 28.65
N VAL A 243 -50.23 16.68 27.59
CA VAL A 243 -51.70 16.62 27.67
C VAL A 243 -52.13 15.47 28.61
N PRO A 244 -53.06 15.72 29.56
CA PRO A 244 -53.56 14.69 30.48
C PRO A 244 -54.17 13.49 29.76
N LEU A 245 -53.99 12.29 30.32
CA LEU A 245 -54.66 11.07 29.86
C LEU A 245 -56.18 11.31 29.84
N PRO A 246 -56.91 10.87 28.80
CA PRO A 246 -58.38 10.89 28.81
C PRO A 246 -58.88 10.01 29.97
N GLN A 247 -59.34 10.63 31.06
CA GLN A 247 -59.87 9.89 32.21
C GLN A 247 -61.34 9.52 32.01
N LEU A 248 -61.65 8.28 32.38
CA LEU A 248 -62.97 7.69 32.53
C LEU A 248 -63.93 8.67 33.23
N SER A 249 -64.99 9.07 32.54
CA SER A 249 -66.05 9.86 33.17
C SER A 249 -66.82 8.98 34.15
N ASP A 250 -66.52 9.12 35.44
CA ASP A 250 -67.26 8.55 36.57
C ASP A 250 -68.61 9.27 36.82
N MET A 251 -69.26 9.73 35.74
CA MET A 251 -70.49 10.52 35.80
C MET A 251 -71.55 9.92 34.86
N GLY A 252 -72.11 8.78 35.28
CA GLY A 252 -73.55 8.51 35.16
C GLY A 252 -74.18 8.35 33.77
N GLY A 253 -73.52 7.74 32.79
CA GLY A 253 -74.15 7.31 31.53
C GLY A 253 -73.42 6.12 30.87
N PRO A 254 -74.08 5.28 30.05
CA PRO A 254 -73.41 4.17 29.37
C PRO A 254 -72.48 4.71 28.28
N VAL A 255 -71.20 4.86 28.60
CA VAL A 255 -70.16 5.23 27.62
C VAL A 255 -69.86 3.99 26.77
N SER A 256 -69.90 4.12 25.45
CA SER A 256 -69.57 3.03 24.54
C SER A 256 -68.08 2.67 24.67
N PRO A 257 -67.73 1.42 24.95
CA PRO A 257 -66.34 0.99 25.16
C PRO A 257 -65.49 1.07 23.87
N MET A 258 -66.15 1.22 22.71
CA MET A 258 -65.48 1.45 21.44
C MET A 258 -64.98 2.90 21.30
N ALA A 259 -65.68 3.88 21.89
CA ALA A 259 -65.27 5.29 21.84
C ALA A 259 -64.07 5.58 22.75
N THR A 260 -63.93 4.85 23.87
CA THR A 260 -62.76 4.98 24.75
C THR A 260 -61.51 4.39 24.09
N VAL A 261 -61.63 3.23 23.45
CA VAL A 261 -60.56 2.62 22.63
C VAL A 261 -60.11 3.55 21.50
N GLU A 262 -61.04 4.21 20.79
CA GLU A 262 -60.72 5.16 19.72
C GLU A 262 -60.02 6.42 20.24
N ALA A 263 -60.42 6.93 21.42
CA ALA A 263 -59.73 8.04 22.07
C ALA A 263 -58.30 7.68 22.51
N TYR A 264 -58.08 6.46 23.02
CA TYR A 264 -56.73 5.98 23.33
C TYR A 264 -55.88 5.77 22.08
N LEU A 265 -56.45 5.28 20.98
CA LEU A 265 -55.74 5.15 19.70
C LEU A 265 -55.35 6.52 19.12
N ALA A 266 -56.26 7.49 19.14
CA ALA A 266 -55.98 8.86 18.70
C ALA A 266 -54.90 9.53 19.57
N TYR A 267 -54.89 9.27 20.88
CA TYR A 267 -53.83 9.73 21.78
C TYR A 267 -52.47 9.10 21.44
N ILE A 268 -52.45 7.80 21.14
CA ILE A 268 -51.22 7.09 20.74
C ILE A 268 -50.70 7.60 19.39
N GLU A 269 -51.57 7.87 18.41
CA GLU A 269 -51.17 8.48 17.13
C GLU A 269 -50.56 9.88 17.32
N SER A 270 -51.19 10.71 18.16
CA SER A 270 -50.67 12.02 18.54
C SER A 270 -49.31 11.92 19.25
N GLY A 271 -49.16 10.99 20.20
CA GLY A 271 -47.92 10.79 20.94
C GLY A 271 -46.77 10.22 20.09
N LEU A 272 -47.07 9.33 19.14
CA LEU A 272 -46.09 8.89 18.14
C LEU A 272 -45.63 10.03 17.23
N GLY A 273 -46.52 10.99 16.92
CA GLY A 273 -46.17 12.23 16.25
C GLY A 273 -45.17 13.09 17.04
N MET A 274 -45.29 13.12 18.37
CA MET A 274 -44.38 13.84 19.28
C MET A 274 -43.04 13.10 19.50
N LEU A 275 -43.03 11.77 19.40
CA LEU A 275 -41.81 10.94 19.44
C LEU A 275 -41.05 10.94 18.10
N ARG A 276 -41.65 11.48 17.02
CA ARG A 276 -40.97 11.62 15.74
C ARG A 276 -39.84 12.64 15.92
N PRO A 277 -38.57 12.26 15.76
CA PRO A 277 -37.44 13.14 16.03
C PRO A 277 -37.53 14.37 15.11
N HIS A 278 -37.65 15.55 15.71
CA HIS A 278 -37.46 16.81 14.99
C HIS A 278 -36.00 16.86 14.50
N PRO A 279 -35.74 17.17 13.21
CA PRO A 279 -34.41 17.05 12.60
C PRO A 279 -33.37 18.06 13.10
N THR A 280 -33.69 18.88 14.11
CA THR A 280 -32.79 19.91 14.62
C THR A 280 -31.77 19.38 15.63
N ASN A 281 -32.07 18.29 16.34
CA ASN A 281 -31.16 17.73 17.36
C ASN A 281 -30.51 16.41 16.93
N ALA A 282 -31.06 15.71 15.93
CA ALA A 282 -30.46 14.48 15.41
C ALA A 282 -29.10 14.74 14.73
N SER A 283 -28.91 15.92 14.11
CA SER A 283 -27.67 16.28 13.41
C SER A 283 -26.48 16.46 14.36
N THR A 284 -26.72 16.94 15.59
CA THR A 284 -25.68 17.12 16.62
C THR A 284 -25.25 15.77 17.17
N THR A 285 -26.21 14.90 17.49
CA THR A 285 -25.90 13.54 18.00
C THR A 285 -25.28 12.66 16.92
N THR A 286 -25.68 12.78 15.65
CA THR A 286 -25.02 12.05 14.55
C THR A 286 -23.61 12.56 14.28
N ARG A 287 -23.36 13.87 14.42
CA ARG A 287 -21.99 14.42 14.31
C ARG A 287 -21.09 13.97 15.45
N GLU A 288 -21.58 14.00 16.69
CA GLU A 288 -20.82 13.50 17.85
C GLU A 288 -20.55 11.99 17.76
N LEU A 289 -21.49 11.21 17.21
CA LEU A 289 -21.30 9.78 16.96
C LEU A 289 -20.29 9.54 15.84
N ASP A 290 -20.35 10.30 14.73
CA ASP A 290 -19.38 10.21 13.64
C ASP A 290 -17.97 10.56 14.15
N ASP A 291 -17.82 11.66 14.89
CA ASP A 291 -16.54 12.07 15.48
C ASP A 291 -16.00 10.99 16.46
N ASN A 292 -16.87 10.39 17.28
CA ASN A 292 -16.47 9.30 18.19
C ASN A 292 -16.02 8.05 17.42
N THR A 293 -16.70 7.71 16.33
CA THR A 293 -16.33 6.56 15.50
C THR A 293 -15.03 6.80 14.75
N GLN A 294 -14.79 8.03 14.27
CA GLN A 294 -13.56 8.41 13.59
C GLN A 294 -12.36 8.36 14.56
N GLN A 295 -12.53 8.84 15.79
CA GLN A 295 -11.50 8.78 16.82
C GLN A 295 -11.15 7.32 17.20
N ARG A 296 -12.15 6.44 17.34
CA ARG A 296 -11.93 5.01 17.61
C ARG A 296 -11.23 4.29 16.46
N LEU A 297 -11.58 4.62 15.21
CA LEU A 297 -10.93 4.03 14.03
C LEU A 297 -9.46 4.45 13.94
N ASP A 298 -9.16 5.68 14.31
CA ASP A 298 -7.79 6.20 14.39
C ASP A 298 -6.97 5.50 15.48
N GLU A 299 -7.54 5.29 16.66
CA GLU A 299 -6.91 4.51 17.73
C GLU A 299 -6.59 3.07 17.28
N ILE A 300 -7.53 2.42 16.57
CA ILE A 300 -7.33 1.06 16.04
C ILE A 300 -6.26 1.04 14.95
N ASN A 301 -6.26 2.01 14.04
CA ASN A 301 -5.27 2.11 12.97
C ASN A 301 -3.86 2.32 13.54
N ASN A 302 -3.71 3.20 14.53
CA ASN A 302 -2.46 3.40 15.25
C ASN A 302 -2.01 2.14 16.01
N HIS A 303 -2.95 1.40 16.61
CA HIS A 303 -2.65 0.15 17.31
C HIS A 303 -2.16 -0.95 16.35
N ILE A 304 -2.78 -1.11 15.17
CA ILE A 304 -2.34 -2.05 14.14
C ILE A 304 -0.95 -1.68 13.64
N GLN A 305 -0.68 -0.39 13.41
CA GLN A 305 0.64 0.07 13.00
C GLN A 305 1.71 -0.20 14.07
N TYR A 306 1.37 -0.02 15.35
CA TYR A 306 2.24 -0.36 16.48
C TYR A 306 2.52 -1.86 16.56
N ILE A 307 1.52 -2.73 16.42
CA ILE A 307 1.73 -4.19 16.42
C ILE A 307 2.63 -4.61 15.24
N LEU A 308 2.43 -4.02 14.06
CA LEU A 308 3.24 -4.29 12.89
C LEU A 308 4.68 -3.77 13.03
N SER A 309 4.92 -2.68 13.76
CA SER A 309 6.26 -2.13 14.00
C SER A 309 7.01 -2.84 15.13
N GLN A 310 6.32 -3.32 16.17
CA GLN A 310 6.93 -4.04 17.30
C GLN A 310 7.40 -5.45 16.95
N SER A 311 6.71 -6.11 16.02
CA SER A 311 7.12 -7.43 15.55
C SER A 311 8.41 -7.25 14.74
N GLY A 312 9.54 -7.72 15.25
CA GLY A 312 10.87 -7.52 14.66
C GLY A 312 11.23 -8.50 13.54
N LEU A 313 10.34 -8.77 12.58
CA LEU A 313 10.71 -9.61 11.42
C LEU A 313 11.47 -8.75 10.38
N PRO A 314 12.70 -9.14 10.00
CA PRO A 314 13.62 -8.31 9.21
C PRO A 314 13.22 -8.10 7.74
N HIS A 315 12.03 -8.53 7.32
CA HIS A 315 11.59 -8.53 5.91
C HIS A 315 10.18 -7.95 5.68
N SER A 316 9.56 -7.34 6.70
CA SER A 316 8.20 -6.80 6.58
C SER A 316 8.26 -5.36 6.09
N GLN A 317 7.62 -5.06 4.94
CA GLN A 317 7.45 -3.67 4.48
C GLN A 317 6.76 -2.84 5.58
N ALA A 318 7.33 -1.68 5.89
CA ALA A 318 6.69 -0.71 6.76
C ALA A 318 5.41 -0.20 6.08
N MET A 319 4.26 -0.43 6.71
CA MET A 319 2.98 0.13 6.28
C MET A 319 3.05 1.67 6.29
N PRO A 320 2.39 2.35 5.34
CA PRO A 320 2.27 3.80 5.35
C PRO A 320 1.59 4.31 6.63
N PRO A 321 1.80 5.58 7.01
CA PRO A 321 1.12 6.18 8.16
C PRO A 321 -0.41 6.19 7.96
N PRO A 322 -1.19 6.10 9.04
CA PRO A 322 -2.64 6.12 8.97
C PRO A 322 -3.14 7.45 8.38
N PRO A 323 -4.23 7.42 7.60
CA PRO A 323 -4.87 8.62 7.04
C PRO A 323 -5.48 9.50 8.14
N ASP A 324 -5.50 10.81 7.91
CA ASP A 324 -5.81 11.84 8.91
C ASP A 324 -7.34 11.95 9.14
N PRO A 325 -7.85 11.84 10.38
CA PRO A 325 -9.27 11.65 10.67
C PRO A 325 -10.14 12.84 10.28
N SER A 326 -9.59 14.06 10.23
CA SER A 326 -10.34 15.27 9.83
C SER A 326 -10.41 15.48 8.32
N THR A 327 -9.50 14.86 7.57
CA THR A 327 -9.16 15.28 6.21
C THR A 327 -9.55 14.21 5.20
N ASP A 328 -9.47 12.93 5.59
CA ASP A 328 -9.77 11.79 4.74
C ASP A 328 -11.15 11.18 5.03
N PRO A 329 -11.87 10.74 3.98
CA PRO A 329 -13.16 10.09 4.15
C PRO A 329 -13.04 8.79 4.96
N LEU A 330 -14.08 8.47 5.74
CA LEU A 330 -14.20 7.25 6.57
C LEU A 330 -13.93 5.95 5.77
N ALA A 331 -14.21 5.96 4.46
CA ALA A 331 -13.88 4.88 3.54
C ALA A 331 -12.36 4.62 3.42
N SER A 332 -11.54 5.67 3.42
CA SER A 332 -10.08 5.59 3.39
C SER A 332 -9.52 4.98 4.67
N GLN A 333 -10.03 5.39 5.84
CA GLN A 333 -9.67 4.80 7.14
C GLN A 333 -10.03 3.30 7.20
N LEU A 334 -11.21 2.90 6.71
CA LEU A 334 -11.60 1.49 6.66
C LEU A 334 -10.75 0.68 5.68
N SER A 335 -10.37 1.26 4.53
CA SER A 335 -9.48 0.60 3.58
C SER A 335 -8.08 0.37 4.16
N TYR A 336 -7.56 1.33 4.94
CA TYR A 336 -6.29 1.21 5.64
C TYR A 336 -6.33 0.12 6.69
N LEU A 337 -7.41 0.09 7.49
CA LEU A 337 -7.64 -0.92 8.51
C LEU A 337 -7.72 -2.33 7.92
N THR A 338 -8.40 -2.47 6.77
CA THR A 338 -8.50 -3.74 6.03
C THR A 338 -7.14 -4.18 5.49
N ALA A 339 -6.36 -3.26 4.90
CA ALA A 339 -5.00 -3.55 4.42
C ALA A 339 -4.03 -3.89 5.55
N GLY A 340 -4.19 -3.24 6.71
CA GLY A 340 -3.44 -3.54 7.94
C GLY A 340 -3.76 -4.92 8.51
N LEU A 341 -5.04 -5.29 8.54
CA LEU A 341 -5.50 -6.63 8.93
C LEU A 341 -4.99 -7.72 7.98
N ASP A 342 -5.05 -7.50 6.65
CA ASP A 342 -4.52 -8.45 5.67
C ASP A 342 -3.00 -8.63 5.82
N SER A 343 -2.28 -7.55 6.11
CA SER A 343 -0.85 -7.58 6.36
C SER A 343 -0.51 -8.32 7.66
N LEU A 344 -1.30 -8.10 8.71
CA LEU A 344 -1.18 -8.83 9.97
C LEU A 344 -1.48 -10.32 9.78
N GLN A 345 -2.51 -10.66 9.00
CA GLN A 345 -2.88 -12.05 8.71
C GLN A 345 -1.76 -12.78 7.95
N LYS A 346 -1.26 -12.20 6.84
CA LYS A 346 -0.13 -12.78 6.08
C LYS A 346 1.10 -12.98 6.95
N ARG A 347 1.31 -12.09 7.90
CA ARG A 347 2.43 -12.17 8.84
C ARG A 347 2.25 -13.27 9.88
N VAL A 348 1.04 -13.44 10.41
CA VAL A 348 0.71 -14.57 11.31
C VAL A 348 0.90 -15.89 10.56
N GLU A 349 0.46 -15.99 9.30
CA GLU A 349 0.69 -17.17 8.46
C GLU A 349 2.19 -17.44 8.26
N SER A 350 2.99 -16.41 7.96
CA SER A 350 4.44 -16.54 7.83
C SER A 350 5.12 -16.97 9.14
N ILE A 351 4.70 -16.45 10.30
CA ILE A 351 5.22 -16.87 11.60
C ILE A 351 4.84 -18.31 11.91
N MET A 352 3.63 -18.74 11.56
CA MET A 352 3.20 -20.14 11.71
C MET A 352 4.01 -21.07 10.81
N GLU A 353 4.30 -20.67 9.58
CA GLU A 353 5.17 -21.42 8.67
C GLU A 353 6.61 -21.47 9.17
N GLN A 354 7.18 -20.36 9.64
CA GLN A 354 8.50 -20.36 10.27
C GLN A 354 8.53 -21.26 11.50
N LYS A 355 7.49 -21.25 12.34
CA LYS A 355 7.36 -22.15 13.49
C LYS A 355 7.31 -23.63 13.05
N SER A 356 6.61 -23.95 11.97
CA SER A 356 6.51 -25.33 11.48
C SER A 356 7.85 -25.81 10.89
N ILE A 357 8.55 -24.95 10.14
CA ILE A 357 9.89 -25.20 9.62
C ILE A 357 10.87 -25.38 10.78
N LEU A 358 10.88 -24.47 11.75
CA LEU A 358 11.80 -24.52 12.89
C LEU A 358 11.53 -25.76 13.76
N LYS A 359 10.26 -26.14 13.97
CA LYS A 359 9.90 -27.38 14.65
C LYS A 359 10.43 -28.61 13.91
N THR A 360 10.35 -28.60 12.59
CA THR A 360 10.88 -29.68 11.74
C THR A 360 12.40 -29.73 11.79
N GLN A 361 13.07 -28.57 11.75
CA GLN A 361 14.53 -28.47 11.89
C GLN A 361 15.01 -28.93 13.28
N ILE A 362 14.34 -28.52 14.35
CA ILE A 362 14.65 -28.98 15.72
C ILE A 362 14.45 -30.49 15.82
N GLN A 363 13.38 -31.03 15.23
CA GLN A 363 13.13 -32.47 15.21
C GLN A 363 14.22 -33.22 14.43
N GLN A 364 14.58 -32.73 13.24
CA GLN A 364 15.66 -33.30 12.43
C GLN A 364 17.01 -33.23 13.16
N GLN A 365 17.32 -32.12 13.83
CA GLN A 365 18.56 -31.97 14.60
C GLN A 365 18.57 -32.89 15.82
N ARG A 366 17.43 -33.10 16.49
CA ARG A 366 17.29 -34.09 17.57
C ARG A 366 17.45 -35.52 17.07
N GLU A 367 16.90 -35.85 15.91
CA GLU A 367 17.05 -37.17 15.29
C GLU A 367 18.48 -37.43 14.79
N LEU A 368 19.14 -36.43 14.21
CA LEU A 368 20.55 -36.51 13.81
C LEU A 368 21.47 -36.66 15.03
N ASN A 369 21.23 -35.87 16.07
CA ASN A 369 21.98 -35.99 17.32
C ASN A 369 21.72 -37.33 18.01
N SER A 370 20.47 -37.79 18.07
CA SER A 370 20.13 -39.10 18.64
C SER A 370 20.73 -40.26 17.86
N LYS A 371 20.84 -40.17 16.52
CA LYS A 371 21.55 -41.15 15.70
C LYS A 371 23.04 -41.14 15.99
N SER A 372 23.66 -39.96 16.03
CA SER A 372 25.08 -39.82 16.37
C SER A 372 25.40 -40.27 17.80
N ASP A 373 24.53 -39.98 18.76
CA ASP A 373 24.62 -40.47 20.15
C ASP A 373 24.50 -42.00 20.19
N ALA A 374 23.52 -42.59 19.50
CA ALA A 374 23.35 -44.04 19.44
C ALA A 374 24.55 -44.76 18.80
N GLU A 375 25.15 -44.18 17.75
CA GLU A 375 26.39 -44.69 17.13
C GLU A 375 27.58 -44.59 18.09
N ARG A 376 27.70 -43.48 18.82
CA ARG A 376 28.74 -43.31 19.85
C ARG A 376 28.56 -44.30 21.01
N ASP A 377 27.33 -44.49 21.49
CA ASP A 377 27.03 -45.42 22.57
C ASP A 377 27.28 -46.88 22.14
N ALA A 378 26.94 -47.25 20.91
CA ALA A 378 27.28 -48.56 20.36
C ALA A 378 28.79 -48.79 20.29
N HIS A 379 29.56 -47.79 19.83
CA HIS A 379 31.02 -47.87 19.81
C HIS A 379 31.61 -47.95 21.22
N ILE A 380 31.08 -47.20 22.19
CA ILE A 380 31.50 -47.30 23.60
C ILE A 380 31.20 -48.70 24.14
N ALA A 381 30.02 -49.27 23.84
CA ALA A 381 29.66 -50.62 24.26
C ALA A 381 30.61 -51.68 23.67
N ASP A 382 30.96 -51.58 22.38
CA ASP A 382 31.94 -52.46 21.73
C ASP A 382 33.33 -52.32 22.37
N LEU A 383 33.76 -51.10 22.69
CA LEU A 383 35.05 -50.85 23.36
C LEU A 383 35.07 -51.43 24.78
N VAL A 384 33.96 -51.29 25.52
CA VAL A 384 33.78 -51.88 26.85
C VAL A 384 33.78 -53.40 26.77
N GLU A 385 33.15 -53.98 25.74
CA GLU A 385 33.18 -55.42 25.52
C GLU A 385 34.60 -55.89 25.19
N GLN A 386 35.32 -55.20 24.31
CA GLN A 386 36.72 -55.49 24.00
C GLN A 386 37.61 -55.39 25.25
N LEU A 387 37.44 -54.37 26.08
CA LEU A 387 38.14 -54.25 27.36
C LEU A 387 37.78 -55.39 28.33
N SER A 388 36.52 -55.83 28.35
CA SER A 388 36.10 -56.95 29.19
C SER A 388 36.69 -58.28 28.72
N ARG A 389 36.81 -58.48 27.40
CA ARG A 389 37.45 -59.66 26.79
C ARG A 389 38.95 -59.65 27.09
N ALA A 390 39.62 -58.53 26.83
CA ALA A 390 41.04 -58.37 27.15
C ALA A 390 41.35 -58.57 28.64
N ARG A 391 40.49 -58.09 29.55
CA ARG A 391 40.61 -58.34 30.99
C ARG A 391 40.46 -59.81 31.34
N LYS A 392 39.51 -60.53 30.74
CA LYS A 392 39.35 -61.98 30.95
C LYS A 392 40.56 -62.76 30.43
N ASP A 393 41.05 -62.42 29.25
CA ASP A 393 42.23 -63.07 28.67
C ASP A 393 43.48 -62.82 29.52
N PHE A 394 43.64 -61.59 30.03
CA PHE A 394 44.70 -61.25 30.98
C PHE A 394 44.58 -62.07 32.27
N GLU A 395 43.38 -62.16 32.85
CA GLU A 395 43.15 -62.93 34.08
C GLU A 395 43.36 -64.44 33.87
N LEU A 396 43.11 -64.97 32.67
CA LEU A 396 43.44 -66.35 32.31
C LEU A 396 44.95 -66.54 32.18
N SER A 397 45.64 -65.61 31.52
CA SER A 397 47.10 -65.63 31.39
C SER A 397 47.81 -65.50 32.75
N GLU A 398 47.29 -64.66 33.65
CA GLU A 398 47.80 -64.52 35.02
C GLU A 398 47.67 -65.83 35.80
N ARG A 399 46.51 -66.51 35.72
CA ARG A 399 46.31 -67.83 36.33
C ARG A 399 47.25 -68.90 35.77
N GLU A 400 47.50 -68.90 34.46
CA GLU A 400 48.46 -69.83 33.84
C GLU A 400 49.89 -69.55 34.28
N ASN A 401 50.26 -68.27 34.43
CA ASN A 401 51.57 -67.86 34.95
C ASN A 401 51.73 -68.23 36.44
N GLU A 402 50.68 -68.09 37.25
CA GLU A 402 50.69 -68.58 38.63
C GLU A 402 50.85 -70.10 38.71
N ARG A 403 50.17 -70.85 37.84
CA ARG A 403 50.34 -72.31 37.75
C ARG A 403 51.77 -72.69 37.40
N SER A 404 52.36 -72.08 36.37
CA SER A 404 53.73 -72.37 35.97
C SER A 404 54.75 -71.97 37.05
N ARG A 405 54.53 -70.86 37.76
CA ARG A 405 55.34 -70.46 38.93
C ARG A 405 55.25 -71.47 40.08
N ASN A 406 54.06 -71.97 40.39
CA ASN A 406 53.87 -72.97 41.44
C ASN A 406 54.52 -74.31 41.08
N GLU A 407 54.38 -74.76 39.82
CA GLU A 407 55.07 -75.94 39.31
C GLU A 407 56.59 -75.80 39.42
N LEU A 408 57.14 -74.65 39.03
CA LEU A 408 58.57 -74.38 39.13
C LEU A 408 59.06 -74.36 40.58
N THR A 409 58.26 -73.83 41.51
CA THR A 409 58.56 -73.84 42.95
C THR A 409 58.63 -75.28 43.49
N MET A 410 57.67 -76.13 43.11
CA MET A 410 57.65 -77.54 43.51
C MET A 410 58.87 -78.30 42.95
N VAL A 411 59.27 -78.04 41.70
CA VAL A 411 60.47 -78.66 41.12
C VAL A 411 61.75 -78.19 41.83
N MET A 412 61.84 -76.90 42.20
CA MET A 412 62.97 -76.40 43.00
C MET A 412 63.04 -77.06 44.38
N GLU A 413 61.90 -77.22 45.06
CA GLU A 413 61.85 -77.89 46.37
C GLU A 413 62.26 -79.36 46.28
N GLN A 414 61.82 -80.08 45.23
CA GLN A 414 62.27 -81.46 44.97
C GLN A 414 63.78 -81.55 44.69
N LEU A 415 64.35 -80.58 43.97
CA LEU A 415 65.78 -80.51 43.72
C LEU A 415 66.57 -80.26 45.02
N GLU A 416 66.08 -79.36 45.89
CA GLU A 416 66.69 -79.09 47.19
C GLU A 416 66.62 -80.29 48.12
N ALA A 417 65.49 -81.01 48.17
CA ALA A 417 65.33 -82.25 48.92
C ALA A 417 66.30 -83.35 48.43
N ALA A 418 66.39 -83.56 47.12
CA ALA A 418 67.34 -84.53 46.54
C ALA A 418 68.80 -84.14 46.82
N ARG A 419 69.14 -82.85 46.83
CA ARG A 419 70.48 -82.35 47.21
C ARG A 419 70.77 -82.57 48.70
N GLN A 420 69.78 -82.39 49.58
CA GLN A 420 69.91 -82.68 51.01
C GLN A 420 70.09 -84.18 51.25
N GLU A 421 69.29 -85.05 50.61
CA GLU A 421 69.44 -86.51 50.69
C GLU A 421 70.81 -86.97 50.20
N LEU A 422 71.33 -86.38 49.12
CA LEU A 422 72.66 -86.68 48.61
C LEU A 422 73.76 -86.25 49.61
N SER A 423 73.59 -85.08 50.25
CA SER A 423 74.52 -84.60 51.29
C SER A 423 74.51 -85.48 52.53
N ASP A 424 73.32 -85.92 52.97
CA ASP A 424 73.13 -86.84 54.09
C ASP A 424 73.72 -88.22 53.80
N HIS A 425 73.66 -88.70 52.55
CA HIS A 425 74.34 -89.92 52.12
C HIS A 425 75.87 -89.77 52.11
N GLN A 426 76.38 -88.58 51.77
CA GLN A 426 77.81 -88.30 51.70
C GLN A 426 78.46 -88.16 53.08
N GLN A 427 77.69 -87.78 54.12
CA GLN A 427 78.18 -87.68 55.50
C GLN A 427 78.14 -88.99 56.30
N ARG A 428 77.49 -90.06 55.78
CA ARG A 428 77.18 -91.28 56.55
C ARG A 428 78.09 -92.50 56.30
N SER A 429 79.17 -92.41 55.53
CA SER A 429 80.05 -93.57 55.26
C SER A 429 81.45 -93.47 55.91
N VAL A 430 81.69 -94.41 56.83
CA VAL A 430 83.00 -94.77 57.44
C VAL A 430 83.63 -95.88 56.57
N PRO A 431 84.98 -95.95 56.40
CA PRO A 431 85.61 -96.80 55.39
C PRO A 431 86.00 -98.18 55.95
N GLU A 432 85.60 -99.27 55.30
CA GLU A 432 86.27 -100.57 55.41
C GLU A 432 86.31 -101.31 54.07
N ASP A 433 87.41 -102.06 53.92
CA ASP A 433 87.92 -102.72 52.71
C ASP A 433 86.87 -103.48 51.92
N ASN A 434 86.70 -103.07 50.65
CA ASN A 434 85.80 -103.72 49.73
C ASN A 434 86.35 -103.66 48.30
N SER A 435 87.33 -104.50 47.97
CA SER A 435 87.73 -104.69 46.56
C SER A 435 86.59 -105.28 45.69
N GLY A 436 85.64 -105.99 46.31
CA GLY A 436 84.42 -106.48 45.66
C GLY A 436 83.30 -105.43 45.63
N ALA A 437 83.08 -104.69 46.72
CA ALA A 437 82.12 -103.59 46.69
C ALA A 437 82.60 -102.41 45.83
N LEU A 438 83.90 -102.21 45.63
CA LEU A 438 84.44 -101.26 44.64
C LEU A 438 84.03 -101.62 43.21
N ALA A 439 83.81 -102.88 42.86
CA ALA A 439 83.34 -103.25 41.52
C ALA A 439 81.84 -102.98 41.37
N THR A 440 81.02 -103.38 42.34
CA THR A 440 79.57 -103.08 42.35
C THR A 440 79.29 -101.59 42.56
N GLU A 441 80.14 -100.89 43.29
CA GLU A 441 80.12 -99.44 43.48
C GLU A 441 80.65 -98.72 42.24
N LYS A 442 81.63 -99.26 41.51
CA LYS A 442 82.01 -98.75 40.18
C LYS A 442 80.88 -98.93 39.17
N GLU A 443 80.19 -100.07 39.16
CA GLU A 443 79.00 -100.27 38.31
C GLU A 443 77.81 -99.41 38.74
N ALA A 444 77.62 -99.17 40.04
CA ALA A 444 76.62 -98.23 40.55
C ALA A 444 77.00 -96.77 40.24
N ARG A 445 78.30 -96.41 40.32
CA ARG A 445 78.84 -95.10 39.94
C ARG A 445 78.71 -94.87 38.45
N ILE A 446 79.01 -95.85 37.58
CA ILE A 446 78.83 -95.71 36.13
C ILE A 446 77.35 -95.51 35.78
N ARG A 447 76.42 -96.20 36.47
CA ARG A 447 74.98 -95.98 36.30
C ARG A 447 74.54 -94.61 36.80
N ALA A 448 75.01 -94.20 37.97
CA ALA A 448 74.74 -92.87 38.52
C ALA A 448 75.36 -91.75 37.66
N GLU A 449 76.57 -91.94 37.12
CA GLU A 449 77.24 -91.03 36.19
C GLU A 449 76.49 -90.95 34.85
N GLY A 450 75.93 -92.06 34.37
CA GLY A 450 75.05 -92.09 33.20
C GLY A 450 73.71 -91.38 33.45
N GLU A 451 73.11 -91.55 34.63
CA GLU A 451 71.89 -90.84 35.04
C GLU A 451 72.14 -89.35 35.27
N VAL A 452 73.26 -88.97 35.90
CA VAL A 452 73.70 -87.58 36.06
C VAL A 452 73.96 -86.97 34.69
N SER A 453 74.64 -87.66 33.77
CA SER A 453 74.84 -87.17 32.40
C SER A 453 73.52 -86.96 31.66
N ARG A 454 72.53 -87.83 31.87
CA ARG A 454 71.18 -87.70 31.31
C ARG A 454 70.42 -86.51 31.91
N LEU A 455 70.51 -86.32 33.24
CA LEU A 455 69.91 -85.19 33.93
C LEU A 455 70.59 -83.87 33.55
N GLU A 456 71.91 -83.86 33.38
CA GLU A 456 72.64 -82.71 32.88
C GLU A 456 72.26 -82.36 31.44
N SER A 457 72.08 -83.35 30.55
CA SER A 457 71.58 -83.08 29.20
C SER A 457 70.17 -82.51 29.23
N HIS A 458 69.31 -83.02 30.11
CA HIS A 458 67.93 -82.53 30.24
C HIS A 458 67.87 -81.14 30.88
N LEU A 459 68.72 -80.84 31.87
CA LEU A 459 68.87 -79.50 32.42
C LEU A 459 69.41 -78.51 31.39
N ARG A 460 70.35 -78.93 30.53
CA ARG A 460 70.82 -78.11 29.40
C ARG A 460 69.73 -77.86 28.38
N GLU A 461 68.91 -78.85 28.08
CA GLU A 461 67.74 -78.72 27.20
C GLU A 461 66.71 -77.75 27.78
N LEU A 462 66.30 -77.93 29.04
CA LEU A 462 65.40 -77.00 29.75
C LEU A 462 65.98 -75.59 29.88
N GLN A 463 67.30 -75.45 30.07
CA GLN A 463 67.96 -74.14 30.05
C GLN A 463 67.89 -73.51 28.68
N SER A 464 68.12 -74.27 27.61
CA SER A 464 68.00 -73.76 26.23
C SER A 464 66.57 -73.37 25.87
N GLU A 465 65.56 -74.14 26.32
CA GLU A 465 64.14 -73.82 26.13
C GLU A 465 63.74 -72.57 26.94
N ARG A 466 64.23 -72.45 28.19
CA ARG A 466 64.02 -71.25 29.00
C ARG A 466 64.68 -70.03 28.37
N ASP A 467 65.88 -70.16 27.83
CA ASP A 467 66.60 -69.06 27.20
C ASP A 467 65.91 -68.66 25.88
N SER A 468 65.42 -69.63 25.07
CA SER A 468 64.61 -69.32 23.89
C SER A 468 63.29 -68.63 24.24
N HIS A 469 62.60 -69.08 25.29
CA HIS A 469 61.38 -68.42 25.76
C HIS A 469 61.66 -67.02 26.35
N ALA A 470 62.80 -66.82 27.02
CA ALA A 470 63.23 -65.51 27.50
C ALA A 470 63.52 -64.56 26.33
N GLU A 471 64.15 -65.05 25.26
CA GLU A 471 64.37 -64.29 24.02
C GLU A 471 63.03 -63.94 23.35
N GLU A 472 62.10 -64.89 23.20
CA GLU A 472 60.76 -64.66 22.65
C GLU A 472 59.97 -63.61 23.45
N LEU A 473 59.97 -63.71 24.78
CA LEU A 473 59.33 -62.74 25.66
C LEU A 473 60.01 -61.36 25.57
N SER A 474 61.33 -61.31 25.42
CA SER A 474 62.05 -60.04 25.24
C SER A 474 61.71 -59.37 23.90
N ALA A 475 61.58 -60.16 22.83
CA ALA A 475 61.19 -59.68 21.51
C ALA A 475 59.75 -59.17 21.50
N LEU A 476 58.81 -59.90 22.14
CA LEU A 476 57.43 -59.46 22.27
C LEU A 476 57.31 -58.18 23.12
N ARG A 477 58.06 -58.07 24.21
CA ARG A 477 58.11 -56.84 25.02
C ARG A 477 58.61 -55.66 24.20
N SER A 478 59.74 -55.81 23.50
CA SER A 478 60.27 -54.74 22.63
C SER A 478 59.28 -54.35 21.53
N HIS A 479 58.54 -55.31 20.96
CA HIS A 479 57.50 -55.02 20.00
C HIS A 479 56.36 -54.19 20.62
N SER A 480 55.85 -54.61 21.79
CA SER A 480 54.78 -53.88 22.50
C SER A 480 55.22 -52.50 22.97
N GLU A 481 56.46 -52.33 23.43
CA GLU A 481 57.04 -51.03 23.79
C GLU A 481 57.15 -50.12 22.56
N GLY A 482 57.52 -50.68 21.40
CA GLY A 482 57.52 -49.96 20.13
C GLY A 482 56.13 -49.53 19.67
N GLU A 483 55.11 -50.36 19.86
CA GLU A 483 53.71 -50.00 19.57
C GLU A 483 53.18 -48.93 20.53
N ILE A 484 53.47 -49.05 21.83
CA ILE A 484 53.13 -48.04 22.83
C ILE A 484 53.78 -46.70 22.49
N ALA A 485 55.07 -46.69 22.11
CA ALA A 485 55.75 -45.46 21.69
C ALA A 485 55.14 -44.83 20.43
N ARG A 486 54.72 -45.66 19.44
CA ARG A 486 54.00 -45.17 18.26
C ARG A 486 52.64 -44.58 18.61
N LEU A 487 51.87 -45.25 19.48
CA LEU A 487 50.57 -44.75 19.92
C LEU A 487 50.70 -43.47 20.74
N GLN A 488 51.72 -43.37 21.61
CA GLN A 488 52.04 -42.13 22.34
C GLN A 488 52.36 -40.99 21.38
N SER A 489 53.24 -41.22 20.39
CA SER A 489 53.52 -40.22 19.36
C SER A 489 52.26 -39.79 18.61
N ARG A 490 51.35 -40.73 18.32
CA ARG A 490 50.10 -40.42 17.63
C ARG A 490 49.13 -39.62 18.50
N ILE A 491 49.07 -39.91 19.81
CA ILE A 491 48.28 -39.13 20.76
C ILE A 491 48.82 -37.71 20.87
N ASP A 492 50.14 -37.55 20.97
CA ASP A 492 50.79 -36.23 21.04
C ASP A 492 50.56 -35.42 19.76
N GLU A 493 50.63 -36.05 18.59
CA GLU A 493 50.25 -35.44 17.30
C GLU A 493 48.79 -34.97 17.31
N LEU A 494 47.86 -35.83 17.74
CA LEU A 494 46.44 -35.48 17.80
C LEU A 494 46.18 -34.35 18.79
N HIS A 495 46.85 -34.32 19.95
CA HIS A 495 46.75 -33.22 20.90
C HIS A 495 47.25 -31.92 20.28
N HIS A 496 48.40 -31.93 19.60
CA HIS A 496 48.92 -30.74 18.92
C HIS A 496 47.99 -30.25 17.81
N GLU A 497 47.39 -31.16 17.04
CA GLU A 497 46.36 -30.81 16.04
C GLU A 497 45.10 -30.21 16.69
N THR A 498 44.66 -30.72 17.84
CA THR A 498 43.51 -30.15 18.55
C THR A 498 43.79 -28.79 19.15
N ASP A 499 45.00 -28.57 19.70
CA ASP A 499 45.41 -27.29 20.25
C ASP A 499 45.53 -26.24 19.13
N ALA A 500 46.15 -26.59 18.01
CA ALA A 500 46.24 -25.70 16.85
C ALA A 500 44.85 -25.33 16.29
N ARG A 501 43.91 -26.29 16.22
CA ARG A 501 42.53 -26.00 15.82
C ARG A 501 41.79 -25.13 16.85
N ALA A 502 42.09 -25.29 18.14
CA ALA A 502 41.51 -24.46 19.19
C ALA A 502 42.01 -23.02 19.10
N GLU A 503 43.30 -22.80 18.83
CA GLU A 503 43.89 -21.49 18.58
C GLU A 503 43.29 -20.83 17.33
N GLU A 504 43.19 -21.55 16.21
CA GLU A 504 42.56 -21.03 14.99
C GLU A 504 41.09 -20.64 15.22
N ALA A 505 40.35 -21.45 15.98
CA ALA A 505 38.98 -21.15 16.36
C ALA A 505 38.88 -19.94 17.30
N ALA A 506 39.85 -19.74 18.20
CA ALA A 506 39.91 -18.57 19.07
C ALA A 506 40.18 -17.30 18.25
N GLU A 507 41.16 -17.31 17.34
CA GLU A 507 41.42 -16.17 16.45
C GLU A 507 40.23 -15.85 15.54
N ALA A 508 39.54 -16.87 15.03
CA ALA A 508 38.33 -16.68 14.23
C ALA A 508 37.20 -16.03 15.05
N ARG A 509 37.05 -16.40 16.34
CA ARG A 509 36.11 -15.76 17.26
C ARG A 509 36.49 -14.31 17.52
N ASP A 510 37.75 -14.01 17.82
CA ASP A 510 38.21 -12.64 18.06
C ASP A 510 37.97 -11.73 16.84
N ARG A 511 38.22 -12.24 15.62
CA ARG A 511 37.91 -11.52 14.38
C ARG A 511 36.41 -11.27 14.23
N ALA A 512 35.57 -12.25 14.56
CA ALA A 512 34.12 -12.09 14.51
C ALA A 512 33.62 -11.10 15.56
N GLU A 513 34.16 -11.13 16.78
CA GLU A 513 33.83 -10.19 17.85
C GLU A 513 34.22 -8.75 17.48
N GLN A 514 35.38 -8.55 16.85
CA GLN A 514 35.78 -7.24 16.32
C GLN A 514 34.84 -6.74 15.22
N GLN A 515 34.39 -7.63 14.32
CA GLN A 515 33.41 -7.27 13.29
C GLN A 515 32.06 -6.89 13.90
N VAL A 516 31.59 -7.65 14.90
CA VAL A 516 30.37 -7.33 15.63
C VAL A 516 30.49 -5.98 16.31
N PHE A 517 31.60 -5.68 16.99
CA PHE A 517 31.84 -4.38 17.61
C PHE A 517 31.81 -3.22 16.59
N HIS A 518 32.43 -3.38 15.42
CA HIS A 518 32.37 -2.38 14.36
C HIS A 518 30.96 -2.18 13.80
N LEU A 519 30.20 -3.25 13.63
CA LEU A 519 28.80 -3.18 13.19
C LEU A 519 27.91 -2.52 14.26
N GLU A 520 28.11 -2.83 15.54
CA GLU A 520 27.42 -2.17 16.64
C GLU A 520 27.70 -0.66 16.68
N GLN A 521 28.96 -0.27 16.50
CA GLN A 521 29.34 1.15 16.41
C GLN A 521 28.69 1.84 15.20
N ALA A 522 28.67 1.19 14.03
CA ALA A 522 28.03 1.73 12.83
C ALA A 522 26.51 1.87 13.01
N ILE A 523 25.85 0.87 13.61
CA ILE A 523 24.42 0.93 13.95
C ILE A 523 24.15 2.08 14.92
N GLN A 524 25.01 2.28 15.92
CA GLN A 524 24.84 3.37 16.88
C GLN A 524 25.02 4.74 16.21
N GLN A 525 25.97 4.89 15.29
CA GLN A 525 26.13 6.12 14.50
C GLN A 525 24.90 6.41 13.65
N VAL A 526 24.41 5.43 12.90
CA VAL A 526 23.19 5.57 12.08
C VAL A 526 21.98 5.93 12.94
N ARG A 527 21.85 5.34 14.14
CA ARG A 527 20.79 5.71 15.11
C ARG A 527 20.92 7.17 15.54
N THR A 528 22.11 7.63 15.93
CA THR A 528 22.30 9.02 16.35
C THR A 528 22.06 10.02 15.21
N GLU A 529 22.44 9.67 13.98
CA GLU A 529 22.15 10.50 12.79
C GLU A 529 20.65 10.52 12.47
N ALA A 530 19.96 9.39 12.60
CA ALA A 530 18.52 9.31 12.42
C ALA A 530 17.78 10.14 13.48
N ASP A 531 18.16 10.05 14.75
CA ASP A 531 17.58 10.84 15.84
C ASP A 531 17.81 12.34 15.64
N ALA A 532 19.00 12.74 15.14
CA ALA A 532 19.28 14.13 14.80
C ALA A 532 18.40 14.64 13.65
N ARG A 533 18.24 13.84 12.59
CA ARG A 533 17.34 14.19 11.46
C ARG A 533 15.87 14.25 11.88
N ILE A 534 15.43 13.34 12.75
CA ILE A 534 14.08 13.38 13.30
C ILE A 534 13.85 14.69 14.06
N LYS A 535 14.81 15.11 14.92
CA LYS A 535 14.72 16.39 15.64
C LYS A 535 14.65 17.59 14.70
N GLU A 536 15.48 17.62 13.65
CA GLU A 536 15.45 18.70 12.65
C GLU A 536 14.11 18.76 11.91
N VAL A 537 13.55 17.60 11.54
CA VAL A 537 12.23 17.52 10.91
C VAL A 537 11.12 17.94 11.88
N THR A 538 11.18 17.55 13.16
CA THR A 538 10.16 17.99 14.14
C THR A 538 10.25 19.48 14.42
N ASP A 539 11.45 20.06 14.49
CA ASP A 539 11.64 21.50 14.72
C ASP A 539 11.17 22.32 13.52
N SER A 540 11.48 21.88 12.30
CA SER A 540 10.98 22.53 11.07
C SER A 540 9.46 22.38 10.92
N HIS A 541 8.88 21.25 11.33
CA HIS A 541 7.44 21.07 11.37
C HIS A 541 6.77 22.02 12.37
N ALA A 542 7.30 22.15 13.59
CA ALA A 542 6.79 23.09 14.59
C ALA A 542 6.88 24.56 14.10
N GLN A 543 7.95 24.91 13.39
CA GLN A 543 8.06 26.23 12.73
C GLN A 543 6.97 26.41 11.66
N ALA A 544 6.76 25.43 10.80
CA ALA A 544 5.72 25.47 9.77
C ALA A 544 4.31 25.58 10.39
N GLU A 545 4.00 24.82 11.44
CA GLU A 545 2.72 24.90 12.16
C GLU A 545 2.49 26.30 12.77
N SER A 546 3.54 26.93 13.31
CA SER A 546 3.45 28.30 13.84
C SER A 546 3.15 29.33 12.74
N GLU A 547 3.73 29.15 11.55
CA GLU A 547 3.50 29.99 10.39
C GLU A 547 2.09 29.77 9.81
N VAL A 548 1.62 28.53 9.73
CA VAL A 548 0.23 28.21 9.34
C VAL A 548 -0.75 28.85 10.32
N SER A 549 -0.51 28.74 11.63
CA SER A 549 -1.35 29.37 12.65
C SER A 549 -1.40 30.89 12.50
N ARG A 550 -0.24 31.52 12.21
CA ARG A 550 -0.16 32.97 11.94
C ARG A 550 -0.94 33.36 10.70
N LEU A 551 -0.81 32.59 9.61
CA LEU A 551 -1.53 32.84 8.37
C LEU A 551 -3.04 32.64 8.54
N GLN A 552 -3.46 31.59 9.26
CA GLN A 552 -4.87 31.36 9.61
C GLN A 552 -5.44 32.55 10.39
N ALA A 553 -4.73 33.05 11.40
CA ALA A 553 -5.15 34.24 12.15
C ALA A 553 -5.28 35.48 11.24
N SER A 554 -4.34 35.68 10.31
CA SER A 554 -4.40 36.80 9.35
C SER A 554 -5.56 36.65 8.35
N MET A 555 -5.87 35.43 7.91
CA MET A 555 -7.02 35.15 7.05
C MET A 555 -8.33 35.41 7.78
N GLU A 556 -8.43 35.02 9.05
CA GLU A 556 -9.63 35.27 9.85
C GLU A 556 -9.84 36.77 10.12
N GLN A 557 -8.75 37.52 10.35
CA GLN A 557 -8.81 38.98 10.44
C GLN A 557 -9.28 39.62 9.13
N LEU A 558 -8.74 39.19 7.98
CA LEU A 558 -9.17 39.69 6.67
C LEU A 558 -10.63 39.34 6.38
N ARG A 559 -11.09 38.14 6.76
CA ARG A 559 -12.50 37.74 6.63
C ARG A 559 -13.41 38.63 7.49
N ALA A 560 -13.04 38.88 8.74
CA ALA A 560 -13.80 39.75 9.63
C ALA A 560 -13.87 41.20 9.09
N GLU A 561 -12.76 41.71 8.54
CA GLU A 561 -12.72 43.04 7.90
C GLU A 561 -13.63 43.10 6.67
N VAL A 562 -13.57 42.10 5.78
CA VAL A 562 -14.44 42.02 4.60
C VAL A 562 -15.91 41.89 5.00
N GLU A 563 -16.24 41.11 6.04
CA GLU A 563 -17.60 40.99 6.54
C GLU A 563 -18.10 42.33 7.12
N SER A 564 -17.25 43.07 7.83
CA SER A 564 -17.57 44.40 8.34
C SER A 564 -17.83 45.39 7.20
N GLN A 565 -16.96 45.42 6.19
CA GLN A 565 -17.14 46.28 5.01
C GLN A 565 -18.40 45.90 4.22
N LEU A 566 -18.71 44.61 4.11
CA LEU A 566 -19.94 44.16 3.45
C LEU A 566 -21.18 44.62 4.22
N LYS A 567 -21.19 44.52 5.55
CA LYS A 567 -22.29 45.00 6.40
C LYS A 567 -22.48 46.52 6.24
N GLU A 568 -21.41 47.30 6.29
CA GLU A 568 -21.47 48.75 6.10
C GLU A 568 -21.98 49.11 4.69
N ALA A 569 -21.52 48.40 3.66
CA ALA A 569 -21.99 48.57 2.28
C ALA A 569 -23.47 48.19 2.12
N THR A 570 -23.94 47.12 2.77
CA THR A 570 -25.36 46.75 2.73
C THR A 570 -26.22 47.75 3.47
N ASP A 571 -25.79 48.22 4.65
CA ASP A 571 -26.53 49.19 5.46
C ASP A 571 -26.65 50.53 4.71
N SER A 572 -25.54 51.03 4.14
CA SER A 572 -25.57 52.24 3.31
C SER A 572 -26.43 52.08 2.06
N ARG A 573 -26.45 50.90 1.41
CA ARG A 573 -27.36 50.61 0.29
C ARG A 573 -28.82 50.64 0.73
N THR A 574 -29.16 50.00 1.84
CA THR A 574 -30.53 49.98 2.37
C THR A 574 -31.00 51.39 2.71
N GLN A 575 -30.15 52.20 3.34
CA GLN A 575 -30.45 53.59 3.66
C GLN A 575 -30.63 54.45 2.39
N ALA A 576 -29.83 54.21 1.34
CA ALA A 576 -30.01 54.87 0.05
C ALA A 576 -31.32 54.46 -0.64
N GLU A 577 -31.67 53.17 -0.61
CA GLU A 577 -32.93 52.63 -1.13
C GLU A 577 -34.15 53.24 -0.39
N GLU A 578 -34.11 53.33 0.94
CA GLU A 578 -35.15 53.97 1.75
C GLU A 578 -35.31 55.46 1.41
N ASN A 579 -34.19 56.19 1.28
CA ASN A 579 -34.22 57.60 0.91
C ASN A 579 -34.76 57.81 -0.52
N ALA A 580 -34.38 56.94 -1.46
CA ALA A 580 -34.90 56.98 -2.83
C ALA A 580 -36.42 56.70 -2.86
N ALA A 581 -36.89 55.72 -2.09
CA ALA A 581 -38.31 55.43 -1.95
C ALA A 581 -39.08 56.61 -1.35
N ARG A 582 -38.52 57.29 -0.33
CA ARG A 582 -39.11 58.50 0.26
C ARG A 582 -39.23 59.63 -0.76
N LEU A 583 -38.14 59.93 -1.47
CA LEU A 583 -38.13 60.96 -2.51
C LEU A 583 -39.09 60.65 -3.65
N GLN A 584 -39.23 59.37 -4.03
CA GLN A 584 -40.18 58.97 -5.05
C GLN A 584 -41.63 59.17 -4.61
N ASN A 585 -41.95 58.86 -3.35
CA ASN A 585 -43.28 59.15 -2.79
C ASN A 585 -43.57 60.66 -2.79
N GLU A 586 -42.63 61.49 -2.32
CA GLU A 586 -42.75 62.96 -2.36
C GLU A 586 -42.96 63.46 -3.80
N LEU A 587 -42.23 62.90 -4.78
CA LEU A 587 -42.38 63.28 -6.19
C LEU A 587 -43.77 62.92 -6.72
N THR A 588 -44.29 61.72 -6.41
CA THR A 588 -45.65 61.34 -6.82
C THR A 588 -46.74 62.19 -6.16
N GLU A 589 -46.53 62.63 -4.92
CA GLU A 589 -47.44 63.55 -4.23
C GLU A 589 -47.44 64.93 -4.88
N MET A 590 -46.25 65.47 -5.17
CA MET A 590 -46.09 66.73 -5.89
C MET A 590 -46.66 66.67 -7.31
N GLU A 591 -46.49 65.56 -8.03
CA GLU A 591 -47.14 65.34 -9.33
C GLU A 591 -48.67 65.36 -9.19
N GLY A 592 -49.22 64.73 -8.14
CA GLY A 592 -50.64 64.78 -7.82
C GLY A 592 -51.15 66.20 -7.49
N GLU A 593 -50.35 66.99 -6.78
CA GLU A 593 -50.62 68.42 -6.54
C GLU A 593 -50.59 69.25 -7.81
N VAL A 594 -49.62 69.02 -8.70
CA VAL A 594 -49.54 69.72 -10.00
C VAL A 594 -50.75 69.38 -10.85
N VAL A 595 -51.17 68.11 -10.91
CA VAL A 595 -52.39 67.71 -11.62
C VAL A 595 -53.63 68.41 -11.02
N ARG A 596 -53.76 68.44 -9.68
CA ARG A 596 -54.85 69.16 -9.00
C ARG A 596 -54.84 70.65 -9.35
N ALA A 597 -53.71 71.34 -9.17
CA ALA A 597 -53.56 72.75 -9.48
C ALA A 597 -53.82 73.05 -10.97
N GLN A 598 -53.41 72.14 -11.87
CA GLN A 598 -53.68 72.26 -13.30
C GLN A 598 -55.18 72.09 -13.60
N THR A 599 -55.88 71.15 -12.94
CA THR A 599 -57.34 71.02 -13.07
C THR A 599 -58.08 72.25 -12.52
N GLU A 600 -57.69 72.75 -11.36
CA GLU A 600 -58.23 73.99 -10.77
C GLU A 600 -57.99 75.18 -11.70
N LEU A 601 -56.79 75.32 -12.26
CA LEU A 601 -56.46 76.35 -13.25
C LEU A 601 -57.33 76.24 -14.50
N THR A 602 -57.59 75.03 -15.01
CA THR A 602 -58.46 74.84 -16.18
C THR A 602 -59.92 75.20 -15.87
N MET A 603 -60.41 74.85 -14.68
CA MET A 603 -61.75 75.20 -14.23
C MET A 603 -61.90 76.72 -14.08
N VAL A 604 -60.98 77.38 -13.38
CA VAL A 604 -60.96 78.84 -13.22
C VAL A 604 -60.81 79.55 -14.57
N LYS A 605 -60.01 79.01 -15.50
CA LYS A 605 -59.93 79.55 -16.87
C LYS A 605 -61.27 79.44 -17.61
N ALA A 606 -61.96 78.30 -17.50
CA ALA A 606 -63.27 78.11 -18.12
C ALA A 606 -64.33 79.03 -17.50
N GLU A 607 -64.32 79.21 -16.18
CA GLU A 607 -65.16 80.18 -15.47
C GLU A 607 -64.86 81.62 -15.92
N LEU A 608 -63.58 81.98 -16.06
CA LEU A 608 -63.14 83.29 -16.53
C LEU A 608 -63.57 83.55 -17.99
N ASP A 609 -63.40 82.57 -18.87
CA ASP A 609 -63.84 82.65 -20.26
C ASP A 609 -65.38 82.71 -20.37
N GLY A 610 -66.11 82.07 -19.45
CA GLY A 610 -67.57 82.19 -19.32
C GLY A 610 -68.02 83.58 -18.83
N ALA A 611 -67.34 84.15 -17.84
CA ALA A 611 -67.70 85.44 -17.24
C ALA A 611 -67.30 86.66 -18.09
N TYR A 612 -66.18 86.58 -18.82
CA TYR A 612 -65.62 87.72 -19.56
C TYR A 612 -65.56 87.53 -21.10
N GLY A 613 -66.08 86.41 -21.62
CA GLY A 613 -65.95 86.03 -23.02
C GLY A 613 -64.55 85.53 -23.38
N THR A 614 -64.48 84.65 -24.38
CA THR A 614 -63.22 84.03 -24.81
C THR A 614 -62.16 85.09 -25.16
N ARG A 615 -60.89 84.81 -24.88
CA ARG A 615 -59.77 85.69 -25.31
C ARG A 615 -59.86 86.03 -26.81
N ALA A 616 -60.35 85.11 -27.63
CA ALA A 616 -60.62 85.35 -29.05
C ALA A 616 -61.71 86.41 -29.29
N GLN A 617 -62.82 86.40 -28.53
CA GLN A 617 -63.86 87.44 -28.61
C GLN A 617 -63.39 88.81 -28.13
N ARG A 618 -62.56 88.87 -27.07
CA ARG A 618 -61.97 90.13 -26.61
C ARG A 618 -60.86 90.64 -27.54
N ALA A 619 -60.00 89.76 -28.05
CA ALA A 619 -59.02 90.12 -29.08
C ALA A 619 -59.70 90.59 -30.37
N ALA A 620 -60.84 90.01 -30.75
CA ALA A 620 -61.64 90.52 -31.87
C ALA A 620 -62.23 91.91 -31.56
N ALA A 621 -62.73 92.16 -30.34
CA ALA A 621 -63.22 93.48 -29.93
C ALA A 621 -62.12 94.54 -29.82
N VAL A 622 -60.90 94.15 -29.42
CA VAL A 622 -59.73 95.03 -29.29
C VAL A 622 -59.04 95.27 -30.64
N ALA A 623 -58.95 94.27 -31.52
CA ALA A 623 -58.47 94.42 -32.90
C ALA A 623 -59.42 95.28 -33.74
N ALA A 624 -60.71 95.31 -33.40
CA ALA A 624 -61.67 96.26 -33.94
C ALA A 624 -61.49 97.69 -33.38
N ASN A 625 -60.63 97.89 -32.36
CA ASN A 625 -60.37 99.19 -31.74
C ASN A 625 -58.98 99.74 -32.16
N PRO A 626 -58.93 100.70 -33.10
CA PRO A 626 -57.69 101.15 -33.73
C PRO A 626 -56.73 101.92 -32.79
N ALA A 627 -57.19 102.39 -31.64
CA ALA A 627 -56.33 103.06 -30.66
C ALA A 627 -55.43 102.07 -29.92
N ILE A 628 -55.94 100.89 -29.58
CA ILE A 628 -55.21 99.87 -28.82
C ILE A 628 -54.20 99.15 -29.74
N GLN A 629 -54.52 98.98 -31.03
CA GLN A 629 -53.58 98.40 -31.99
C GLN A 629 -52.28 99.20 -32.10
N LYS A 630 -52.36 100.54 -32.08
CA LYS A 630 -51.17 101.41 -32.13
C LYS A 630 -50.28 101.26 -30.90
N GLU A 631 -50.88 101.15 -29.72
CA GLU A 631 -50.15 100.94 -28.47
C GLU A 631 -49.49 99.55 -28.42
N ILE A 632 -50.15 98.53 -28.99
CA ILE A 632 -49.56 97.18 -29.16
C ILE A 632 -48.35 97.21 -30.09
N ASP A 633 -48.43 97.95 -31.19
CA ASP A 633 -47.32 98.10 -32.13
C ASP A 633 -46.12 98.81 -31.46
N GLU A 634 -46.36 99.84 -30.64
CA GLU A 634 -45.34 100.54 -29.85
C GLU A 634 -44.73 99.70 -28.71
N LEU A 635 -45.49 98.76 -28.16
CA LEU A 635 -45.00 97.82 -27.15
C LEU A 635 -44.21 96.67 -27.79
N ASN A 636 -44.61 96.22 -28.98
CA ASN A 636 -43.87 95.20 -29.74
C ASN A 636 -42.48 95.67 -30.15
N THR A 637 -42.33 96.94 -30.53
CA THR A 637 -41.00 97.50 -30.83
C THR A 637 -40.09 97.48 -29.60
N ARG A 638 -40.58 97.89 -28.43
CA ARG A 638 -39.84 97.79 -27.17
C ARG A 638 -39.53 96.34 -26.76
N ASN A 639 -40.43 95.40 -27.02
CA ASN A 639 -40.20 93.99 -26.72
C ASN A 639 -39.10 93.38 -27.61
N ILE A 640 -39.01 93.83 -28.87
CA ILE A 640 -37.91 93.46 -29.77
C ILE A 640 -36.58 94.01 -29.24
N GLU A 641 -36.56 95.24 -28.71
CA GLU A 641 -35.37 95.84 -28.09
C GLU A 641 -34.95 95.07 -26.81
N LEU A 642 -35.88 94.76 -25.91
CA LEU A 642 -35.60 93.97 -24.70
C LEU A 642 -35.21 92.52 -25.01
N ALA A 643 -35.74 91.92 -26.08
CA ALA A 643 -35.33 90.60 -26.54
C ALA A 643 -33.90 90.60 -27.09
N GLN A 644 -33.48 91.69 -27.74
CA GLN A 644 -32.09 91.89 -28.14
C GLN A 644 -31.17 92.06 -26.92
N GLU A 645 -31.62 92.74 -25.87
CA GLU A 645 -30.89 92.85 -24.59
C GLU A 645 -30.81 91.51 -23.84
N LEU A 646 -31.89 90.71 -23.83
CA LEU A 646 -31.86 89.35 -23.29
C LEU A 646 -30.98 88.41 -24.12
N ALA A 647 -30.94 88.56 -25.43
CA ALA A 647 -30.00 87.82 -26.28
C ALA A 647 -28.54 88.21 -25.97
N ALA A 648 -28.28 89.49 -25.67
CA ALA A 648 -26.98 89.96 -25.21
C ALA A 648 -26.61 89.45 -23.80
N LEU A 649 -27.59 89.34 -22.88
CA LEU A 649 -27.40 88.78 -21.54
C LEU A 649 -27.26 87.25 -21.55
N LYS A 650 -27.92 86.55 -22.47
CA LYS A 650 -27.82 85.09 -22.66
C LYS A 650 -26.53 84.67 -23.38
N ALA A 651 -25.86 85.59 -24.07
CA ALA A 651 -24.47 85.43 -24.48
C ALA A 651 -23.47 85.51 -23.30
N GLY A 652 -23.95 85.93 -22.11
CA GLY A 652 -23.23 85.88 -20.85
C GLY A 652 -23.44 84.55 -20.11
N LYS A 653 -22.40 83.72 -20.10
CA LYS A 653 -22.16 82.52 -19.26
C LYS A 653 -23.02 81.26 -19.55
N PRO A 654 -22.40 80.14 -19.97
CA PRO A 654 -23.11 78.88 -20.18
C PRO A 654 -23.18 78.06 -18.88
N VAL A 655 -24.35 77.48 -18.63
CA VAL A 655 -24.62 76.38 -17.68
C VAL A 655 -24.11 75.06 -18.30
N ASN A 656 -22.82 74.99 -18.64
CA ASN A 656 -22.17 73.82 -19.26
C ASN A 656 -21.15 73.14 -18.32
N GLY A 657 -21.02 73.59 -17.08
CA GLY A 657 -20.01 73.07 -16.14
C GLY A 657 -20.15 71.58 -15.86
N ASP A 658 -21.37 71.10 -15.63
CA ASP A 658 -21.60 69.70 -15.23
C ASP A 658 -21.44 68.74 -16.42
N LEU A 659 -21.86 69.17 -17.62
CA LEU A 659 -21.63 68.41 -18.86
C LEU A 659 -20.15 68.37 -19.22
N GLN A 660 -19.42 69.47 -18.99
CA GLN A 660 -17.98 69.56 -19.22
C GLN A 660 -17.21 68.67 -18.23
N GLN A 661 -17.59 68.68 -16.94
CA GLN A 661 -16.98 67.81 -15.93
C GLN A 661 -17.22 66.34 -16.22
N ARG A 662 -18.43 65.96 -16.67
CA ARG A 662 -18.75 64.58 -17.04
C ARG A 662 -18.01 64.13 -18.31
N ALA A 663 -17.80 65.03 -19.26
CA ALA A 663 -16.95 64.77 -20.42
C ALA A 663 -15.49 64.56 -19.98
N GLU A 664 -14.97 65.40 -19.09
CA GLU A 664 -13.61 65.29 -18.56
C GLU A 664 -13.38 64.01 -17.72
N THR A 665 -14.38 63.53 -16.98
CA THR A 665 -14.28 62.26 -16.26
C THR A 665 -14.26 61.06 -17.21
N LEU A 666 -15.14 61.06 -18.22
CA LEU A 666 -15.17 59.99 -19.24
C LEU A 666 -13.88 59.96 -20.07
N GLU A 667 -13.31 61.11 -20.40
CA GLU A 667 -12.01 61.20 -21.08
C GLU A 667 -10.87 60.65 -20.22
N ARG A 668 -10.95 60.80 -18.89
CA ARG A 668 -9.96 60.26 -17.95
C ARG A 668 -10.06 58.74 -17.85
N GLU A 669 -11.27 58.20 -17.69
CA GLU A 669 -11.52 56.77 -17.63
C GLU A 669 -11.14 56.08 -18.95
N LEU A 670 -11.44 56.70 -20.09
CA LEU A 670 -11.01 56.20 -21.40
C LEU A 670 -9.49 56.21 -21.54
N ARG A 671 -8.78 57.22 -21.01
CA ARG A 671 -7.32 57.21 -20.99
C ARG A 671 -6.75 56.10 -20.10
N GLU A 672 -7.30 55.92 -18.90
CA GLU A 672 -6.84 54.90 -17.97
C GLU A 672 -7.03 53.48 -18.53
N THR A 673 -8.19 53.22 -19.13
CA THR A 673 -8.42 51.94 -19.82
C THR A 673 -7.47 51.73 -21.00
N ILE A 674 -7.15 52.77 -21.78
CA ILE A 674 -6.14 52.69 -22.85
C ILE A 674 -4.76 52.36 -22.27
N ASP A 675 -4.35 53.00 -21.18
CA ASP A 675 -3.07 52.74 -20.51
C ASP A 675 -2.99 51.29 -19.99
N ASP A 676 -4.08 50.75 -19.44
CA ASP A 676 -4.18 49.35 -19.03
C ASP A 676 -4.07 48.39 -20.23
N TYR A 677 -4.71 48.70 -21.35
CA TYR A 677 -4.56 47.91 -22.59
C TYR A 677 -3.12 47.98 -23.13
N GLU A 678 -2.45 49.13 -23.05
CA GLU A 678 -1.05 49.25 -23.43
C GLU A 678 -0.14 48.44 -22.51
N ALA A 679 -0.39 48.46 -21.19
CA ALA A 679 0.36 47.67 -20.21
C ALA A 679 0.17 46.17 -20.44
N MET A 680 -1.08 45.72 -20.65
CA MET A 680 -1.39 44.33 -20.97
C MET A 680 -0.73 43.90 -22.29
N THR A 681 -0.72 44.78 -23.30
CA THR A 681 -0.07 44.51 -24.59
C THR A 681 1.45 44.40 -24.44
N LYS A 682 2.08 45.29 -23.66
CA LYS A 682 3.53 45.23 -23.37
C LYS A 682 3.88 43.92 -22.67
N SER A 683 3.11 43.54 -21.64
CA SER A 683 3.28 42.27 -20.93
C SER A 683 3.10 41.06 -21.86
N SER A 684 2.09 41.08 -22.74
CA SER A 684 1.91 40.01 -23.74
C SER A 684 3.08 39.90 -24.71
N ILE A 685 3.68 41.02 -25.12
CA ILE A 685 4.87 41.03 -25.99
C ILE A 685 6.10 40.48 -25.24
N GLU A 686 6.24 40.77 -23.94
CA GLU A 686 7.32 40.24 -23.11
C GLU A 686 7.20 38.72 -22.93
N PHE A 687 5.99 38.21 -22.66
CA PHE A 687 5.76 36.77 -22.62
C PHE A 687 6.04 36.08 -23.95
N GLU A 688 5.67 36.69 -25.07
CA GLU A 688 6.00 36.13 -26.39
C GLU A 688 7.52 36.12 -26.62
N LYS A 689 8.24 37.17 -26.22
CA LYS A 689 9.71 37.19 -26.30
C LYS A 689 10.37 36.13 -25.43
N GLU A 690 9.86 35.89 -24.22
CA GLU A 690 10.36 34.83 -23.35
C GLU A 690 10.06 33.45 -23.94
N ARG A 691 8.88 33.28 -24.51
CA ARG A 691 8.49 32.07 -25.25
C ARG A 691 9.41 31.82 -26.44
N GLU A 692 9.71 32.83 -27.26
CA GLU A 692 10.67 32.73 -28.36
C GLU A 692 12.07 32.34 -27.87
N ARG A 693 12.53 32.84 -26.72
CA ARG A 693 13.81 32.42 -26.12
C ARG A 693 13.79 30.95 -25.73
N PHE A 694 12.72 30.49 -25.09
CA PHE A 694 12.59 29.08 -24.74
C PHE A 694 12.50 28.17 -25.97
N GLU A 695 11.77 28.59 -27.00
CA GLU A 695 11.72 27.87 -28.29
C GLU A 695 13.12 27.79 -28.93
N GLY A 696 13.89 28.88 -28.92
CA GLY A 696 15.28 28.87 -29.41
C GLY A 696 16.21 27.93 -28.63
N ILE A 697 16.06 27.84 -27.30
CA ILE A 697 16.82 26.88 -26.47
C ILE A 697 16.40 25.44 -26.80
N ILE A 698 15.10 25.19 -26.96
CA ILE A 698 14.56 23.87 -27.31
C ILE A 698 15.08 23.44 -28.68
N ASP A 699 15.06 24.31 -29.67
CA ASP A 699 15.57 24.01 -31.01
C ASP A 699 17.09 23.78 -30.99
N GLY A 700 17.85 24.59 -30.23
CA GLY A 700 19.28 24.34 -30.04
C GLY A 700 19.61 23.05 -29.26
N LEU A 701 18.69 22.55 -28.43
CA LEU A 701 18.81 21.22 -27.81
C LEU A 701 18.46 20.11 -28.81
N ARG A 702 17.42 20.30 -29.63
CA ARG A 702 17.04 19.36 -30.69
C ARG A 702 18.13 19.18 -31.72
N ASP A 703 18.75 20.27 -32.20
CA ASP A 703 19.86 20.22 -33.15
C ASP A 703 21.06 19.47 -32.58
N ARG A 704 21.36 19.66 -31.29
CA ARG A 704 22.44 18.93 -30.61
C ARG A 704 22.11 17.45 -30.46
N CYS A 705 20.86 17.10 -30.13
CA CYS A 705 20.42 15.71 -30.10
C CYS A 705 20.53 15.08 -31.49
N GLU A 706 20.09 15.74 -32.55
CA GLU A 706 20.22 15.26 -33.93
C GLU A 706 21.69 15.11 -34.33
N GLN A 707 22.56 16.05 -33.96
CA GLN A 707 24.01 15.95 -34.20
C GLN A 707 24.63 14.75 -33.45
N LEU A 708 24.26 14.52 -32.19
CA LEU A 708 24.74 13.36 -31.43
C LEU A 708 24.20 12.05 -31.99
N GLU A 709 22.95 12.00 -32.43
CA GLU A 709 22.36 10.85 -33.08
C GLU A 709 23.04 10.54 -34.43
N THR A 710 23.30 11.55 -35.25
CA THR A 710 24.03 11.38 -36.51
C THR A 710 25.46 10.89 -36.27
N GLN A 711 26.18 11.44 -35.28
CA GLN A 711 27.50 10.95 -34.88
C GLN A 711 27.44 9.50 -34.38
N LEU A 712 26.43 9.15 -33.58
CA LEU A 712 26.25 7.79 -33.08
C LEU A 712 25.91 6.84 -34.23
N HIS A 713 25.12 7.28 -35.21
CA HIS A 713 24.84 6.52 -36.41
C HIS A 713 26.07 6.34 -37.30
N GLU A 714 26.91 7.36 -37.47
CA GLU A 714 28.18 7.29 -38.19
C GLU A 714 29.15 6.34 -37.49
N GLU A 715 29.28 6.41 -36.16
CA GLU A 715 30.10 5.51 -35.36
C GLU A 715 29.59 4.07 -35.40
N ARG A 716 28.27 3.85 -35.33
CA ARG A 716 27.68 2.51 -35.53
C ARG A 716 27.95 1.98 -36.94
N ILE A 717 27.89 2.83 -37.96
CA ILE A 717 28.21 2.45 -39.34
C ILE A 717 29.72 2.15 -39.48
N ASN A 718 30.59 2.92 -38.83
CA ASN A 718 32.03 2.69 -38.79
C ASN A 718 32.38 1.39 -38.05
N LEU A 719 31.70 1.09 -36.95
CA LEU A 719 31.81 -0.17 -36.19
C LEU A 719 31.32 -1.37 -37.01
N MET A 720 30.22 -1.23 -37.74
CA MET A 720 29.77 -2.28 -38.68
C MET A 720 30.71 -2.41 -39.90
N GLY A 721 31.37 -1.33 -40.33
CA GLY A 721 32.38 -1.35 -41.38
C GLY A 721 33.70 -1.99 -40.95
N THR A 722 34.09 -1.81 -39.69
CA THR A 722 35.31 -2.40 -39.09
C THR A 722 35.09 -3.83 -38.61
N GLN A 723 33.90 -4.19 -38.12
CA GLN A 723 33.54 -5.60 -37.87
C GLN A 723 33.45 -6.43 -39.15
N ALA A 724 33.14 -5.82 -40.30
CA ALA A 724 33.24 -6.48 -41.61
C ALA A 724 34.69 -6.66 -42.09
N ALA A 725 35.68 -5.96 -41.50
CA ALA A 725 37.09 -6.06 -41.86
C ALA A 725 37.89 -7.06 -41.00
N MET A 726 37.31 -7.57 -39.90
CA MET A 726 37.97 -8.46 -38.93
C MET A 726 37.41 -9.90 -38.93
N GLY A 727 36.72 -10.30 -40.01
CA GLY A 727 36.06 -11.59 -40.09
C GLY A 727 36.01 -12.16 -41.51
N ARG A 728 37.08 -12.87 -41.88
CA ARG A 728 37.15 -13.94 -42.88
C ARG A 728 37.25 -13.57 -44.37
N GLU A 729 38.35 -14.04 -44.94
CA GLU A 729 38.61 -14.30 -46.35
C GLU A 729 37.46 -15.06 -47.02
N GLY A 730 36.96 -14.52 -48.14
CA GLY A 730 35.81 -15.04 -48.87
C GLY A 730 35.43 -14.08 -49.99
N THR A 731 36.06 -14.30 -51.13
CA THR A 731 36.00 -13.55 -52.38
C THR A 731 34.60 -13.45 -53.03
N TYR A 732 34.41 -12.36 -53.80
CA TYR A 732 33.39 -12.03 -54.81
C TYR A 732 31.93 -11.78 -54.34
N GLU A 733 31.60 -10.53 -53.93
CA GLU A 733 30.27 -9.89 -54.12
C GLU A 733 30.20 -8.41 -53.62
N THR A 734 31.34 -7.73 -53.48
CA THR A 734 31.45 -6.46 -52.72
C THR A 734 30.93 -5.20 -53.41
N THR A 735 30.49 -5.26 -54.66
CA THR A 735 29.89 -4.09 -55.35
C THR A 735 28.36 -4.14 -55.37
N SER A 736 27.74 -5.30 -55.55
CA SER A 736 26.28 -5.44 -55.64
C SER A 736 25.58 -5.14 -54.30
N THR A 737 26.11 -5.68 -53.21
CA THR A 737 25.57 -5.43 -51.86
C THR A 737 25.83 -4.01 -51.37
N MET A 738 26.95 -3.39 -51.78
CA MET A 738 27.28 -2.00 -51.44
C MET A 738 26.42 -1.00 -52.21
N VAL A 739 26.09 -1.29 -53.47
CA VAL A 739 25.12 -0.52 -54.27
C VAL A 739 23.72 -0.68 -53.69
N LEU A 740 23.27 -1.89 -53.32
CA LEU A 740 21.97 -2.08 -52.66
C LEU A 740 21.90 -1.42 -51.28
N LYS A 741 22.99 -1.44 -50.51
CA LYS A 741 23.09 -0.75 -49.21
C LYS A 741 23.09 0.77 -49.38
N ASN A 742 23.70 1.29 -50.44
CA ASN A 742 23.68 2.72 -50.76
C ASN A 742 22.32 3.15 -51.31
N GLU A 743 21.68 2.35 -52.16
CA GLU A 743 20.32 2.60 -52.64
C GLU A 743 19.30 2.49 -51.50
N PHE A 744 19.46 1.56 -50.55
CA PHE A 744 18.62 1.50 -49.35
C PHE A 744 18.84 2.70 -48.43
N LYS A 745 20.09 3.13 -48.22
CA LYS A 745 20.39 4.37 -47.48
C LYS A 745 19.86 5.62 -48.18
N LYS A 746 19.85 5.62 -49.51
CA LYS A 746 19.30 6.71 -50.33
C LYS A 746 17.78 6.71 -50.23
N MET A 747 17.13 5.56 -50.40
CA MET A 747 15.69 5.38 -50.23
C MET A 747 15.23 5.78 -48.82
N MET A 748 15.96 5.43 -47.76
CA MET A 748 15.60 5.82 -46.39
C MET A 748 15.78 7.33 -46.14
N ARG A 749 16.78 7.96 -46.76
CA ARG A 749 16.93 9.43 -46.71
C ARG A 749 15.84 10.12 -47.51
N ASP A 750 15.54 9.64 -48.71
CA ASP A 750 14.51 10.18 -49.59
C ASP A 750 13.12 10.01 -48.96
N THR A 751 12.84 8.89 -48.28
CA THR A 751 11.58 8.68 -47.54
C THR A 751 11.44 9.63 -46.36
N ARG A 752 12.53 9.88 -45.61
CA ARG A 752 12.52 10.85 -44.50
C ARG A 752 12.35 12.28 -44.99
N LEU A 753 13.01 12.65 -46.09
CA LEU A 753 12.88 13.96 -46.71
C LEU A 753 11.46 14.17 -47.27
N GLU A 754 10.87 13.16 -47.91
CA GLU A 754 9.50 13.25 -48.41
C GLU A 754 8.49 13.33 -47.26
N ASN A 755 8.65 12.55 -46.19
CA ASN A 755 7.80 12.68 -44.99
C ASN A 755 7.95 14.06 -44.32
N MET A 756 9.17 14.62 -44.27
CA MET A 756 9.39 15.99 -43.78
C MET A 756 8.75 17.04 -44.68
N LYS A 757 8.77 16.84 -46.00
CA LYS A 757 8.14 17.72 -46.98
C LYS A 757 6.62 17.66 -46.88
N ILE A 758 6.05 16.47 -46.69
CA ILE A 758 4.61 16.27 -46.44
C ILE A 758 4.20 16.96 -45.13
N LEU A 759 4.94 16.77 -44.04
CA LEU A 759 4.67 17.45 -42.77
C LEU A 759 4.78 18.98 -42.87
N LYS A 760 5.73 19.51 -43.65
CA LYS A 760 5.82 20.95 -43.92
C LYS A 760 4.66 21.45 -44.76
N ALA A 761 4.27 20.71 -45.80
CA ALA A 761 3.11 21.06 -46.63
C ALA A 761 1.81 21.03 -45.81
N GLU A 762 1.62 20.03 -44.95
CA GLU A 762 0.48 19.92 -44.04
C GLU A 762 0.44 21.08 -43.04
N ARG A 763 1.60 21.47 -42.47
CA ARG A 763 1.68 22.64 -41.58
C ARG A 763 1.39 23.95 -42.31
N GLU A 764 1.85 24.11 -43.55
CA GLU A 764 1.53 25.29 -44.37
C GLU A 764 0.06 25.33 -44.77
N GLU A 765 -0.55 24.18 -45.09
CA GLU A 765 -1.98 24.07 -45.37
C GLU A 765 -2.80 24.36 -44.12
N ARG A 766 -2.39 23.84 -42.96
CA ARG A 766 -2.99 24.17 -41.66
C ARG A 766 -2.91 25.67 -41.39
N ARG A 767 -1.76 26.31 -41.64
CA ARG A 767 -1.61 27.76 -41.49
C ARG A 767 -2.49 28.53 -42.49
N ARG A 768 -2.65 28.05 -43.73
CA ARG A 768 -3.58 28.64 -44.71
C ARG A 768 -5.03 28.51 -44.24
N LEU A 769 -5.43 27.35 -43.73
CA LEU A 769 -6.77 27.10 -43.20
C LEU A 769 -7.03 27.93 -41.94
N GLU A 770 -6.06 28.04 -41.04
CA GLU A 770 -6.15 28.90 -39.86
C GLU A 770 -6.28 30.37 -40.26
N ASN A 771 -5.52 30.84 -41.25
CA ASN A 771 -5.68 32.20 -41.79
C ASN A 771 -7.05 32.40 -42.45
N LEU A 772 -7.57 31.41 -43.16
CA LEU A 772 -8.91 31.46 -43.77
C LEU A 772 -10.01 31.46 -42.70
N VAL A 773 -9.86 30.65 -41.64
CA VAL A 773 -10.77 30.63 -40.50
C VAL A 773 -10.71 31.96 -39.76
N GLN A 774 -9.53 32.55 -39.61
CA GLN A 774 -9.34 33.85 -38.98
C GLN A 774 -9.92 34.98 -39.84
N SER A 775 -9.79 34.91 -41.17
CA SER A 775 -10.43 35.87 -42.07
C SER A 775 -11.95 35.70 -42.07
N LEU A 776 -12.48 34.47 -42.09
CA LEU A 776 -13.92 34.20 -41.99
C LEU A 776 -14.50 34.64 -40.64
N LYS A 777 -13.75 34.47 -39.55
CA LYS A 777 -14.12 34.95 -38.22
C LYS A 777 -14.03 36.47 -38.10
N LYS A 778 -13.20 37.13 -38.91
CA LYS A 778 -13.09 38.59 -39.01
C LYS A 778 -14.14 39.19 -39.96
N GLU A 779 -14.54 38.44 -41.00
CA GLU A 779 -15.63 38.79 -41.92
C GLU A 779 -17.02 38.44 -41.37
N GLN A 780 -17.12 37.59 -40.34
CA GLN A 780 -18.32 37.50 -39.51
C GLN A 780 -18.34 38.68 -38.53
N PRO A 781 -19.18 39.71 -38.72
CA PRO A 781 -19.43 40.66 -37.65
C PRO A 781 -20.15 39.93 -36.51
N SER A 782 -19.66 40.20 -35.31
CA SER A 782 -20.19 39.80 -34.00
C SER A 782 -21.72 39.76 -33.94
N VAL A 783 -22.31 38.57 -34.02
CA VAL A 783 -23.64 38.29 -33.47
C VAL A 783 -23.44 37.51 -32.18
N SER A 784 -23.27 38.22 -31.07
CA SER A 784 -23.75 37.78 -29.74
C SER A 784 -23.33 38.73 -28.61
N GLY A 785 -24.34 39.22 -27.89
CA GLY A 785 -24.28 40.08 -26.70
C GLY A 785 -25.15 41.32 -26.93
N LYS A 786 -26.36 41.50 -26.37
CA LYS A 786 -26.96 41.08 -25.08
C LYS A 786 -28.52 41.07 -25.18
N PRO A 787 -29.23 40.55 -24.16
CA PRO A 787 -30.69 40.43 -24.13
C PRO A 787 -31.40 41.69 -23.58
N GLY A 788 -32.63 41.93 -24.07
CA GLY A 788 -33.71 42.64 -23.35
C GLY A 788 -33.82 44.16 -23.53
N SER A 789 -34.82 44.60 -24.32
CA SER A 789 -35.98 45.40 -23.88
C SER A 789 -36.48 46.41 -24.93
N THR A 790 -37.74 46.20 -25.35
CA THR A 790 -38.78 47.20 -25.68
C THR A 790 -38.62 48.13 -26.90
N SER A 791 -39.53 47.99 -27.88
CA SER A 791 -40.66 48.94 -28.10
C SER A 791 -41.19 48.92 -29.55
N SER A 792 -42.46 48.51 -29.68
CA SER A 792 -43.56 49.06 -30.50
C SER A 792 -43.34 49.61 -31.92
N VAL A 793 -44.22 49.16 -32.84
CA VAL A 793 -45.06 49.91 -33.82
C VAL A 793 -45.55 48.87 -34.87
N THR A 794 -46.81 48.41 -34.88
CA THR A 794 -48.03 49.02 -35.48
C THR A 794 -47.84 49.23 -37.00
N ALA A 795 -48.60 48.71 -37.98
CA ALA A 795 -49.99 48.27 -38.05
C ALA A 795 -50.26 47.34 -39.26
N MET A 796 -51.06 46.31 -39.01
CA MET A 796 -52.27 45.91 -39.74
C MET A 796 -53.07 45.09 -38.70
N GLY A 797 -54.16 45.59 -38.10
CA GLY A 797 -54.82 46.89 -38.26
C GLY A 797 -55.30 47.48 -36.93
#